data_AF-A0A9P6PMX7-F1
#
_entry.id   AF-A0A9P6PMX7-F1
#
_cell.length_a   1.000
_cell.length_b   1.000
_cell.length_c   1.000
_cell.angle_alpha   90.00
_cell.angle_beta   90.00
_cell.angle_gamma   90.00
#
_symmetry.space_group_name_H-M   'P 1'
#
loop_
_entity.id
_entity.type
_entity.pdbx_description
1 polymer ?
#
loop_
_entity_poly.entity_id
_entity_poly.type
_entity_poly.pdbx_seq_one_letter_code
_entity_poly.pdbx_strand_id
1 'polypeptide(L)'
;MLTVVHTLANAAGLFNKSQASALSVATANPSQTINKALQNLHLVRKTILTQNLADAEEQAALGRLDQLLDQISEWSQILSSIRTTKKTTITTTTTTITKSIRSQDDDNVSVTSSEGPSSAVTVVDDQDQLSLTVRSNLSLGIQNEADLFQLTSGNLAVEHVAYALSDLVFVYPSTSSHSYLGHASEQWSKAGLSNATGATLAPQVLQMSTRSNAASAILGAVTSTESKNSSLSTLASSAAIVNMVPNLYQIAQANTPVVFHVAAESVDADMNVLRGDYSDVLVARETGLLYLASNSVQEAYDISILAHAVASGTNQSVLHVLDGVQTSQQVEAIKTVKDQDVVDFIRKENNKSALGHDEGSLVSGIEDIFERAAKLLGRRYHAFEYSGPADAETVVVAFGPANNVAKDLGDKVGVLNIRLYRPWSFSHFLKAIPSSAKNIVVVEPVASTAAYGPIFLDVSASFNLWTGAHRPIVTDAKYGLYGASLSQSWLKAVVQQAVVSQGKLDLATIVAEAAVPQEDVNQAIFWETASSAAVSAHAAKHLQSVLGKRIQHSTRVNSYRHSTVIESRVQFSKSNTVTFGESTVAEYAFVQDVAVLAEYNVVDSLKQGATLVLNAAWSVEELETKTSAAFRFALGAKNIRVLLIDMANVSKEIGLTGAGNTLLGQITFLKTYSSNLQEAAFEKIDRQYDTSNHKLLKDLISTLVDRVDKEVIEVPQNANWLSIELGEADQAALALPKRVMPTLRGIANAFDGSVISTESDVESSEDGEVALGKTSNWHKAAWQLLFSEAYDTKKALSDGDHSYLVKITENRRLTPTTYDRNVFHLEFDTSNTGLKYDIGDALGIHGWNDTQEVLDFIEFYGEKPETIVVVPRALAKNAPEGTQVRHQTNSIFQVLQQTLDLFGRPSKRFYADLIPYATNATEKERLSHLISAEGAAEFKDRVEETLTHADILREFPSAHPSIPQLINMLPAIKPRHYSIASSQKAHPNSVHLLIVAVDWVAPSGKTRFGQCTRYLTTLNVGDNVTVSIKPSVMTLPPLPHQPVIMAGLGTGMAPFRAFIQERAWQKAQGIEVGPMVLYFGSRNRANEYLYGEELEAYHADGLLTHLRLAFSRDQKEKVYIQHKMNEDGAVLHKYMLSPELNGHFYLCGPTWPAGDVKDAIVQSIMDGEGCAAIDANRTVNMLKEEERYVLEVY
;
A
#
# COMPACT_ATOMS: atom_id res chain seq x y z
N MET A 1 -36.90 -9.31 29.32
CA MET A 1 -37.91 -10.38 29.14
C MET A 1 -38.22 -11.11 30.44
N LEU A 2 -37.26 -11.83 31.05
CA LEU A 2 -37.51 -12.60 32.29
C LEU A 2 -38.13 -11.76 33.41
N THR A 3 -37.70 -10.51 33.58
CA THR A 3 -38.29 -9.56 34.53
C THR A 3 -39.76 -9.28 34.22
N VAL A 4 -40.12 -9.05 32.95
CA VAL A 4 -41.49 -8.79 32.49
C VAL A 4 -42.40 -10.01 32.71
N VAL A 5 -41.90 -11.20 32.39
CA VAL A 5 -42.61 -12.48 32.67
C VAL A 5 -42.84 -12.64 34.17
N HIS A 6 -41.85 -12.31 34.99
CA HIS A 6 -41.92 -12.40 36.44
C HIS A 6 -42.87 -11.35 37.05
N THR A 7 -42.98 -10.16 36.44
CA THR A 7 -43.92 -9.12 36.87
C THR A 7 -45.36 -9.49 36.52
N LEU A 8 -45.61 -10.01 35.31
CA LEU A 8 -46.95 -10.41 34.86
C LEU A 8 -47.48 -11.65 35.59
N ALA A 9 -46.62 -12.64 35.85
CA ALA A 9 -47.00 -13.85 36.59
C ALA A 9 -47.36 -13.55 38.06
N ASN A 10 -46.67 -12.59 38.67
CA ASN A 10 -47.00 -12.12 40.02
C ASN A 10 -48.27 -11.24 40.05
N ALA A 11 -48.50 -10.42 39.02
CA ALA A 11 -49.68 -9.55 38.94
C ALA A 11 -50.98 -10.34 38.74
N ALA A 12 -50.93 -11.49 38.06
CA ALA A 12 -52.10 -12.33 37.80
C ALA A 12 -52.44 -13.32 38.94
N GLY A 13 -51.63 -13.39 40.01
CA GLY A 13 -51.92 -14.25 41.18
C GLY A 13 -51.91 -15.77 40.92
N LEU A 14 -51.46 -16.22 39.74
CA LEU A 14 -51.65 -17.59 39.24
C LEU A 14 -50.57 -18.60 39.70
N PHE A 15 -49.49 -18.18 40.36
CA PHE A 15 -48.39 -19.08 40.75
C PHE A 15 -47.88 -18.82 42.17
N ASN A 16 -47.68 -19.89 42.94
CA ASN A 16 -47.09 -19.79 44.29
C ASN A 16 -45.57 -19.55 44.22
N LYS A 17 -44.99 -18.94 45.28
CA LYS A 17 -43.58 -18.51 45.35
C LYS A 17 -42.54 -19.56 44.94
N SER A 18 -42.82 -20.86 45.07
CA SER A 18 -41.90 -21.91 44.61
C SER A 18 -41.89 -22.09 43.08
N GLN A 19 -43.02 -21.88 42.41
CA GLN A 19 -43.14 -22.01 40.94
C GLN A 19 -42.52 -20.80 40.21
N ALA A 20 -42.59 -19.59 40.79
CA ALA A 20 -41.91 -18.40 40.25
C ALA A 20 -40.38 -18.54 40.20
N SER A 21 -39.79 -19.27 41.16
CA SER A 21 -38.33 -19.46 41.22
C SER A 21 -37.78 -20.37 40.10
N ALA A 22 -38.57 -21.34 39.61
CA ALA A 22 -38.18 -22.26 38.54
C ALA A 22 -38.15 -21.60 37.13
N LEU A 23 -38.76 -20.41 36.99
CA LEU A 23 -38.77 -19.62 35.75
C LEU A 23 -37.48 -18.81 35.51
N SER A 24 -36.54 -18.79 36.47
CA SER A 24 -35.39 -17.86 36.47
C SER A 24 -34.02 -18.44 36.10
N VAL A 25 -33.95 -19.58 35.40
CA VAL A 25 -32.64 -20.14 34.97
C VAL A 25 -32.26 -19.62 33.58
N ALA A 26 -31.38 -18.63 33.53
CA ALA A 26 -30.70 -18.21 32.30
C ALA A 26 -29.69 -19.30 31.87
N THR A 27 -29.72 -19.72 30.61
CA THR A 27 -28.67 -20.58 30.02
C THR A 27 -27.69 -19.74 29.22
N ALA A 28 -26.44 -20.20 29.07
CA ALA A 28 -25.37 -19.47 28.38
C ALA A 28 -25.62 -19.20 26.87
N ASN A 29 -26.74 -19.68 26.31
CA ASN A 29 -27.13 -19.47 24.93
C ASN A 29 -28.38 -18.58 24.82
N PRO A 30 -28.28 -17.37 24.25
CA PRO A 30 -29.40 -16.42 24.15
C PRO A 30 -30.61 -16.97 23.41
N SER A 31 -30.42 -17.77 22.35
CA SER A 31 -31.53 -18.37 21.58
C SER A 31 -32.31 -19.39 22.41
N GLN A 32 -31.62 -20.16 23.25
CA GLN A 32 -32.28 -21.14 24.14
C GLN A 32 -33.04 -20.42 25.26
N THR A 33 -32.50 -19.31 25.77
CA THR A 33 -33.17 -18.49 26.79
C THR A 33 -34.45 -17.86 26.24
N ILE A 34 -34.44 -17.34 25.00
CA ILE A 34 -35.62 -16.78 24.34
C ILE A 34 -36.68 -17.86 24.06
N ASN A 35 -36.28 -19.02 23.52
CA ASN A 35 -37.22 -20.12 23.26
C ASN A 35 -37.87 -20.66 24.54
N LYS A 36 -37.10 -20.74 25.63
CA LYS A 36 -37.60 -21.16 26.94
C LYS A 36 -38.56 -20.11 27.54
N ALA A 37 -38.29 -18.81 27.34
CA ALA A 37 -39.20 -17.74 27.72
C ALA A 37 -40.52 -17.76 26.92
N LEU A 38 -40.47 -18.02 25.61
CA LEU A 38 -41.64 -18.20 24.75
C LEU A 38 -42.49 -19.40 25.19
N GLN A 39 -41.86 -20.55 25.45
CA GLN A 39 -42.56 -21.74 25.95
C GLN A 39 -43.29 -21.46 27.28
N ASN A 40 -42.64 -20.75 28.19
CA ASN A 40 -43.22 -20.38 29.48
C ASN A 40 -44.40 -19.40 29.32
N LEU A 41 -44.30 -18.41 28.43
CA LEU A 41 -45.40 -17.47 28.13
C LEU A 41 -46.60 -18.18 27.48
N HIS A 42 -46.36 -19.11 26.56
CA HIS A 42 -47.41 -19.94 25.98
C HIS A 42 -48.08 -20.85 27.01
N LEU A 43 -47.32 -21.37 27.98
CA LEU A 43 -47.87 -22.16 29.08
C LEU A 43 -48.81 -21.31 29.95
N VAL A 44 -48.38 -20.09 30.33
CA VAL A 44 -49.22 -19.13 31.08
C VAL A 44 -50.50 -18.80 30.30
N ARG A 45 -50.39 -18.53 29.00
CA ARG A 45 -51.56 -18.28 28.12
C ARG A 45 -52.52 -19.47 28.12
N LYS A 46 -51.99 -20.68 27.97
CA LYS A 46 -52.80 -21.91 27.95
C LYS A 46 -53.52 -22.11 29.28
N THR A 47 -52.85 -21.86 30.41
CA THR A 47 -53.44 -21.95 31.75
C THR A 47 -54.61 -20.95 31.91
N ILE A 48 -54.44 -19.70 31.47
CA ILE A 48 -55.50 -18.67 31.51
C ILE A 48 -56.70 -19.10 30.66
N LEU A 49 -56.46 -19.58 29.43
CA LEU A 49 -57.53 -20.02 28.52
C LEU A 49 -58.28 -21.26 29.03
N THR A 50 -57.60 -22.17 29.74
CA THR A 50 -58.24 -23.38 30.30
C THR A 50 -59.11 -23.14 31.53
N GLN A 51 -58.98 -22.00 32.22
CA GLN A 51 -59.78 -21.70 33.41
C GLN A 51 -61.15 -21.08 33.12
N ASN A 52 -61.48 -20.82 31.85
CA ASN A 52 -62.80 -20.36 31.38
C ASN A 52 -63.39 -19.20 32.20
N LEU A 53 -62.60 -18.14 32.38
CA LEU A 53 -62.91 -17.00 33.22
C LEU A 53 -63.64 -15.90 32.41
N ALA A 54 -64.70 -15.33 32.99
CA ALA A 54 -65.69 -14.51 32.29
C ALA A 54 -65.53 -12.98 32.49
N ASP A 55 -64.40 -12.51 33.02
CA ASP A 55 -64.25 -11.10 33.44
C ASP A 55 -63.46 -10.23 32.45
N ALA A 56 -63.87 -8.97 32.32
CA ALA A 56 -63.40 -8.06 31.26
C ALA A 56 -61.95 -7.58 31.43
N GLU A 57 -61.44 -7.52 32.67
CA GLU A 57 -60.04 -7.15 32.95
C GLU A 57 -59.05 -8.25 32.55
N GLU A 58 -59.45 -9.52 32.59
CA GLU A 58 -58.58 -10.64 32.21
C GLU A 58 -58.48 -10.82 30.69
N GLN A 59 -59.54 -10.49 29.94
CA GLN A 59 -59.50 -10.38 28.48
C GLN A 59 -58.50 -9.31 28.01
N ALA A 60 -58.39 -8.18 28.73
CA ALA A 60 -57.39 -7.15 28.44
C ALA A 60 -55.95 -7.61 28.73
N ALA A 61 -55.76 -8.46 29.76
CA ALA A 61 -54.46 -9.06 30.06
C ALA A 61 -54.03 -10.09 28.98
N LEU A 62 -54.97 -10.90 28.47
CA LEU A 62 -54.73 -11.79 27.33
C LEU A 62 -54.32 -11.03 26.06
N GLY A 63 -54.98 -9.90 25.76
CA GLY A 63 -54.61 -9.06 24.61
C GLY A 63 -53.19 -8.49 24.71
N ARG A 64 -52.76 -8.07 25.91
CA ARG A 64 -51.37 -7.61 26.14
C ARG A 64 -50.35 -8.75 26.07
N LEU A 65 -50.73 -9.96 26.49
CA LEU A 65 -49.88 -11.14 26.40
C LEU A 65 -49.67 -11.55 24.93
N ASP A 66 -50.72 -11.46 24.10
CA ASP A 66 -50.66 -11.80 22.67
C ASP A 66 -49.76 -10.81 21.90
N GLN A 67 -49.85 -9.50 22.17
CA GLN A 67 -48.93 -8.50 21.61
C GLN A 67 -47.46 -8.76 21.97
N LEU A 68 -47.20 -9.21 23.20
CA LEU A 68 -45.85 -9.55 23.66
C LEU A 68 -45.32 -10.84 23.01
N LEU A 69 -46.18 -11.84 22.80
CA LEU A 69 -45.83 -13.08 22.10
C LEU A 69 -45.51 -12.84 20.61
N ASP A 70 -46.26 -11.97 19.95
CA ASP A 70 -46.01 -11.60 18.55
C ASP A 70 -44.67 -10.85 18.41
N GLN A 71 -44.41 -9.86 19.27
CA GLN A 71 -43.13 -9.15 19.26
C GLN A 71 -41.95 -10.09 19.53
N ILE A 72 -42.06 -11.04 20.46
CA ILE A 72 -40.94 -11.96 20.74
C ILE A 72 -40.75 -12.99 19.61
N SER A 73 -41.83 -13.40 18.93
CA SER A 73 -41.75 -14.26 17.74
C SER A 73 -41.02 -13.57 16.57
N GLU A 74 -41.24 -12.27 16.35
CA GLU A 74 -40.47 -11.50 15.35
C GLU A 74 -38.97 -11.50 15.66
N TRP A 75 -38.58 -11.34 16.92
CA TRP A 75 -37.16 -11.34 17.33
C TRP A 75 -36.52 -12.72 17.19
N SER A 76 -37.28 -13.80 17.41
CA SER A 76 -36.85 -15.17 17.13
C SER A 76 -36.65 -15.41 15.63
N GLN A 77 -37.57 -14.90 14.80
CA GLN A 77 -37.45 -14.98 13.34
C GLN A 77 -36.22 -14.22 12.82
N ILE A 78 -35.91 -13.03 13.35
CA ILE A 78 -34.71 -12.24 13.01
C ILE A 78 -33.42 -12.97 13.43
N LEU A 79 -33.38 -13.59 14.61
CA LEU A 79 -32.22 -14.38 15.05
C LEU A 79 -32.05 -15.67 14.24
N SER A 80 -33.15 -16.28 13.78
CA SER A 80 -33.11 -17.46 12.91
C SER A 80 -32.70 -17.13 11.47
N SER A 81 -33.05 -15.93 10.96
CA SER A 81 -32.65 -15.45 9.63
C SER A 81 -31.15 -15.12 9.57
N ILE A 82 -30.58 -14.48 10.60
CA ILE A 82 -29.13 -14.25 10.72
C ILE A 82 -28.34 -15.58 10.75
N ARG A 83 -28.89 -16.62 11.38
CA ARG A 83 -28.30 -17.96 11.37
C ARG A 83 -28.43 -18.68 10.04
N THR A 84 -29.54 -18.51 9.31
CA THR A 84 -29.73 -19.12 8.00
C THR A 84 -28.77 -18.49 6.99
N THR A 85 -28.56 -17.16 6.96
CA THR A 85 -27.61 -16.56 6.01
C THR A 85 -26.14 -16.95 6.26
N LYS A 86 -25.73 -17.16 7.52
CA LYS A 86 -24.40 -17.70 7.86
C LYS A 86 -24.26 -19.21 7.60
N LYS A 87 -25.34 -20.00 7.68
CA LYS A 87 -25.31 -21.44 7.31
C LYS A 87 -25.41 -21.67 5.80
N THR A 88 -26.21 -20.87 5.08
CA THR A 88 -26.48 -21.09 3.65
C THR A 88 -25.25 -20.80 2.78
N THR A 89 -24.44 -19.77 3.09
CA THR A 89 -23.19 -19.54 2.32
C THR A 89 -22.13 -20.61 2.60
N ILE A 90 -22.16 -21.25 3.77
CA ILE A 90 -21.24 -22.35 4.14
C ILE A 90 -21.75 -23.72 3.64
N THR A 91 -23.02 -23.83 3.20
CA THR A 91 -23.62 -25.11 2.75
C THR A 91 -23.76 -25.20 1.21
N THR A 92 -23.81 -24.08 0.47
CA THR A 92 -24.10 -24.13 -0.98
C THR A 92 -22.91 -24.52 -1.86
N THR A 93 -21.66 -24.47 -1.40
CA THR A 93 -20.52 -24.93 -2.22
C THR A 93 -20.23 -26.44 -2.05
N THR A 94 -20.78 -27.09 -1.02
CA THR A 94 -20.45 -28.48 -0.65
C THR A 94 -21.48 -29.52 -1.13
N THR A 95 -22.48 -29.16 -1.97
CA THR A 95 -23.59 -30.10 -2.32
C THR A 95 -23.94 -30.18 -3.81
N THR A 96 -23.18 -29.57 -4.72
CA THR A 96 -23.43 -29.72 -6.18
C THR A 96 -22.61 -30.86 -6.83
N ILE A 97 -21.70 -31.52 -6.11
CA ILE A 97 -20.82 -32.56 -6.69
C ILE A 97 -21.33 -34.01 -6.50
N THR A 98 -22.37 -34.27 -5.70
CA THR A 98 -22.73 -35.66 -5.30
C THR A 98 -24.06 -36.20 -5.87
N LYS A 99 -24.49 -35.78 -7.07
CA LYS A 99 -25.73 -36.29 -7.68
C LYS A 99 -25.76 -36.37 -9.21
N SER A 100 -24.62 -36.62 -9.84
CA SER A 100 -24.60 -37.36 -11.10
C SER A 100 -23.77 -38.63 -10.86
N ILE A 101 -24.19 -39.76 -11.41
CA ILE A 101 -23.61 -41.11 -11.25
C ILE A 101 -24.24 -41.96 -10.13
N ARG A 102 -25.39 -42.56 -10.45
CA ARG A 102 -25.73 -43.96 -10.09
C ARG A 102 -26.88 -44.45 -10.96
N SER A 103 -26.57 -45.14 -12.06
CA SER A 103 -27.30 -46.33 -12.50
C SER A 103 -26.55 -47.10 -13.59
N GLN A 104 -26.16 -48.33 -13.22
CA GLN A 104 -26.15 -49.58 -14.00
C GLN A 104 -25.04 -49.86 -15.02
N ASP A 105 -24.16 -50.77 -14.58
CA ASP A 105 -23.90 -52.14 -15.10
C ASP A 105 -23.46 -52.41 -16.55
N ASP A 106 -22.40 -53.24 -16.57
CA ASP A 106 -21.99 -54.30 -17.49
C ASP A 106 -21.21 -54.02 -18.81
N ASP A 107 -19.95 -54.47 -18.73
CA ASP A 107 -19.20 -55.35 -19.64
C ASP A 107 -18.72 -54.93 -21.05
N ASN A 108 -17.42 -55.19 -21.22
CA ASN A 108 -16.66 -55.66 -22.39
C ASN A 108 -15.98 -54.67 -23.37
N VAL A 109 -14.63 -54.69 -23.27
CA VAL A 109 -13.65 -55.04 -24.33
C VAL A 109 -13.16 -53.98 -25.34
N SER A 110 -11.82 -53.93 -25.41
CA SER A 110 -10.89 -53.66 -26.54
C SER A 110 -10.31 -52.26 -26.81
N VAL A 111 -9.03 -52.13 -26.44
CA VAL A 111 -7.84 -51.76 -27.26
C VAL A 111 -8.07 -50.96 -28.56
N THR A 112 -7.50 -49.76 -28.67
CA THR A 112 -6.38 -49.39 -29.59
C THR A 112 -6.10 -47.88 -29.61
N SER A 113 -4.82 -47.59 -29.83
CA SER A 113 -4.10 -46.32 -30.04
C SER A 113 -4.66 -45.37 -31.11
N SER A 114 -4.48 -44.04 -30.93
CA SER A 114 -3.64 -43.17 -31.78
C SER A 114 -3.91 -41.66 -31.55
N GLU A 115 -2.81 -40.91 -31.47
CA GLU A 115 -2.52 -39.53 -31.91
C GLU A 115 -3.53 -38.37 -31.77
N GLY A 116 -3.02 -37.27 -31.15
CA GLY A 116 -3.45 -35.86 -30.94
C GLY A 116 -4.75 -35.30 -31.57
N PRO A 117 -5.34 -34.20 -31.01
CA PRO A 117 -4.66 -32.90 -30.88
C PRO A 117 -5.15 -32.00 -29.71
N SER A 118 -4.71 -30.73 -29.73
CA SER A 118 -5.22 -29.51 -29.07
C SER A 118 -6.52 -29.53 -28.24
N SER A 119 -6.52 -28.58 -27.28
CA SER A 119 -7.67 -27.92 -26.62
C SER A 119 -8.29 -28.58 -25.39
N ALA A 120 -7.97 -27.97 -24.24
CA ALA A 120 -8.88 -27.62 -23.14
C ALA A 120 -10.07 -28.56 -22.88
N VAL A 121 -9.84 -29.57 -22.03
CA VAL A 121 -10.80 -29.99 -20.99
C VAL A 121 -9.95 -30.49 -19.81
N THR A 122 -9.99 -29.78 -18.68
CA THR A 122 -9.39 -30.21 -17.41
C THR A 122 -10.19 -31.42 -16.90
N VAL A 123 -9.72 -32.63 -17.25
CA VAL A 123 -10.16 -33.86 -16.60
C VAL A 123 -9.39 -33.97 -15.28
N VAL A 124 -10.16 -34.12 -14.22
CA VAL A 124 -9.74 -34.43 -12.86
C VAL A 124 -8.78 -35.62 -12.88
N ASP A 125 -7.55 -35.41 -12.43
CA ASP A 125 -6.62 -36.49 -12.10
C ASP A 125 -6.70 -36.72 -10.58
N ASP A 126 -7.45 -37.75 -10.21
CA ASP A 126 -7.51 -38.32 -8.86
C ASP A 126 -6.18 -39.04 -8.57
N GLN A 127 -5.14 -38.28 -8.23
CA GLN A 127 -4.08 -38.74 -7.35
C GLN A 127 -3.99 -37.78 -6.18
N ASP A 128 -4.46 -38.24 -5.02
CA ASP A 128 -4.31 -37.60 -3.71
C ASP A 128 -2.85 -37.16 -3.49
N GLN A 129 -2.53 -35.92 -3.85
CA GLN A 129 -1.33 -35.26 -3.36
C GLN A 129 -1.59 -34.86 -1.90
N LEU A 130 -0.72 -35.33 -1.01
CA LEU A 130 -0.61 -34.92 0.39
C LEU A 130 -0.27 -33.41 0.47
N SER A 131 -1.24 -32.53 0.22
CA SER A 131 -1.09 -31.10 0.40
C SER A 131 -1.20 -30.76 1.89
N LEU A 132 -0.09 -30.91 2.62
CA LEU A 132 0.05 -30.41 3.99
C LEU A 132 0.08 -28.87 3.96
N THR A 133 -1.05 -28.24 4.30
CA THR A 133 -1.11 -26.79 4.50
C THR A 133 -0.55 -26.46 5.88
N VAL A 134 0.70 -25.98 5.94
CA VAL A 134 1.28 -25.50 7.20
C VAL A 134 0.90 -24.05 7.42
N ARG A 135 -0.02 -23.83 8.36
CA ARG A 135 -0.13 -22.54 9.03
C ARG A 135 0.98 -22.48 10.07
N SER A 136 1.93 -21.56 9.88
CA SER A 136 2.86 -21.24 10.95
C SER A 136 2.04 -20.68 12.12
N ASN A 137 1.85 -21.48 13.18
CA ASN A 137 1.15 -21.06 14.40
C ASN A 137 1.99 -20.08 15.25
N LEU A 138 2.63 -19.10 14.60
CA LEU A 138 3.06 -17.86 15.26
C LEU A 138 1.92 -16.83 15.28
N SER A 139 0.86 -17.06 14.52
CA SER A 139 -0.36 -16.26 14.54
C SER A 139 -1.37 -16.83 15.56
N LEU A 140 -1.35 -16.27 16.78
CA LEU A 140 -2.33 -16.47 17.87
C LEU A 140 -2.59 -17.92 18.31
N GLY A 141 -1.57 -18.51 18.95
CA GLY A 141 -1.66 -19.79 19.66
C GLY A 141 -0.98 -19.76 21.03
N ILE A 142 -1.21 -18.74 21.86
CA ILE A 142 -0.83 -18.76 23.30
C ILE A 142 -1.90 -19.52 24.09
N GLN A 143 -2.22 -20.75 23.70
CA GLN A 143 -3.00 -21.64 24.55
C GLN A 143 -2.50 -23.07 24.38
N ASN A 144 -1.73 -23.51 25.38
CA ASN A 144 -1.73 -24.90 25.81
C ASN A 144 -1.70 -24.92 27.34
N GLU A 145 -2.71 -25.56 27.92
CA GLU A 145 -3.01 -25.63 29.35
C GLU A 145 -2.04 -26.50 30.18
N ALA A 146 -0.80 -26.74 29.75
CA ALA A 146 0.03 -27.75 30.43
C ALA A 146 1.52 -27.45 30.69
N ASP A 147 2.19 -26.46 30.08
CA ASP A 147 3.61 -26.18 30.41
C ASP A 147 3.99 -24.71 30.22
N LEU A 148 4.57 -24.10 31.26
CA LEU A 148 4.83 -22.66 31.48
C LEU A 148 5.90 -22.02 30.56
N PHE A 149 6.30 -22.63 29.45
CA PHE A 149 7.33 -22.07 28.55
C PHE A 149 6.85 -22.05 27.09
N GLN A 150 6.91 -20.87 26.47
CA GLN A 150 6.51 -20.64 25.09
C GLN A 150 7.68 -20.14 24.26
N LEU A 151 7.88 -20.75 23.08
CA LEU A 151 8.88 -20.32 22.11
C LEU A 151 8.33 -19.11 21.32
N THR A 152 8.98 -17.95 21.44
CA THR A 152 8.56 -16.71 20.77
C THR A 152 9.77 -15.86 20.42
N SER A 153 9.63 -14.98 19.42
CA SER A 153 10.63 -13.92 19.18
C SER A 153 10.42 -12.71 20.08
N GLY A 154 11.43 -11.83 20.19
CA GLY A 154 11.31 -10.56 20.89
C GLY A 154 10.21 -9.68 20.32
N ASN A 155 10.13 -9.54 18.98
CA ASN A 155 9.06 -8.78 18.32
C ASN A 155 7.70 -9.37 18.67
N LEU A 156 7.52 -10.68 18.49
CA LEU A 156 6.23 -11.32 18.74
C LEU A 156 5.80 -11.21 20.21
N ALA A 157 6.76 -11.29 21.15
CA ALA A 157 6.49 -11.11 22.57
C ALA A 157 5.98 -9.71 22.91
N VAL A 158 6.58 -8.68 22.32
CA VAL A 158 6.19 -7.28 22.52
C VAL A 158 4.86 -6.98 21.82
N GLU A 159 4.71 -7.42 20.58
CA GLU A 159 3.47 -7.26 19.80
C GLU A 159 2.29 -7.91 20.49
N HIS A 160 2.48 -9.11 21.05
CA HIS A 160 1.45 -9.81 21.80
C HIS A 160 0.95 -8.97 22.99
N VAL A 161 1.86 -8.43 23.80
CA VAL A 161 1.49 -7.58 24.95
C VAL A 161 0.80 -6.29 24.48
N ALA A 162 1.35 -5.62 23.47
CA ALA A 162 0.78 -4.39 22.92
C ALA A 162 -0.63 -4.61 22.38
N TYR A 163 -0.85 -5.69 21.62
CA TYR A 163 -2.15 -6.04 21.05
C TYR A 163 -3.15 -6.48 22.12
N ALA A 164 -2.71 -7.27 23.11
CA ALA A 164 -3.57 -7.77 24.17
C ALA A 164 -4.10 -6.64 25.08
N LEU A 165 -3.32 -5.55 25.24
CA LEU A 165 -3.61 -4.47 26.19
C LEU A 165 -4.15 -3.19 25.55
N SER A 166 -4.14 -3.08 24.23
CA SER A 166 -4.49 -1.84 23.51
C SER A 166 -5.76 -1.99 22.67
N ASP A 167 -6.52 -0.90 22.56
CA ASP A 167 -7.67 -0.80 21.66
C ASP A 167 -7.26 -0.20 20.30
N LEU A 168 -6.24 0.66 20.29
CA LEU A 168 -5.67 1.28 19.10
C LEU A 168 -4.14 1.14 19.12
N VAL A 169 -3.60 0.58 18.03
CA VAL A 169 -2.15 0.35 17.86
C VAL A 169 -1.68 1.05 16.59
N PHE A 170 -0.71 1.95 16.71
CA PHE A 170 -0.04 2.56 15.56
C PHE A 170 1.22 1.80 15.21
N VAL A 171 1.39 1.42 13.95
CA VAL A 171 2.54 0.63 13.48
C VAL A 171 3.37 1.45 12.50
N TYR A 172 4.66 1.58 12.77
CA TYR A 172 5.63 2.29 11.94
C TYR A 172 6.69 1.32 11.42
N PRO A 173 6.49 0.75 10.22
CA PRO A 173 7.38 -0.28 9.68
C PRO A 173 8.76 0.30 9.36
N SER A 174 9.84 -0.38 9.76
CA SER A 174 11.21 -0.05 9.37
C SER A 174 11.63 -0.59 8.01
N THR A 175 10.98 -1.66 7.55
CA THR A 175 11.41 -2.44 6.38
C THR A 175 10.18 -2.84 5.57
N SER A 176 10.32 -3.09 4.27
CA SER A 176 9.24 -3.70 3.47
C SER A 176 9.13 -5.21 3.67
N SER A 177 10.06 -5.82 4.43
CA SER A 177 10.04 -7.24 4.78
C SER A 177 9.04 -7.54 5.90
N HIS A 178 8.53 -8.76 5.96
CA HIS A 178 7.55 -9.23 6.95
C HIS A 178 8.14 -9.45 8.37
N SER A 179 9.24 -8.78 8.72
CA SER A 179 10.01 -9.00 9.96
C SER A 179 10.07 -7.79 10.91
N TYR A 180 9.45 -6.66 10.57
CA TYR A 180 9.42 -5.47 11.43
C TYR A 180 8.49 -5.63 12.64
N LEU A 181 8.75 -4.84 13.69
CA LEU A 181 7.92 -4.77 14.89
C LEU A 181 6.55 -4.16 14.57
N GLY A 182 5.50 -4.98 14.62
CA GLY A 182 4.10 -4.62 14.34
C GLY A 182 3.44 -5.49 13.27
N HIS A 183 4.21 -6.31 12.58
CA HIS A 183 3.72 -7.16 11.50
C HIS A 183 2.67 -8.18 11.98
N ALA A 184 2.89 -8.86 13.11
CA ALA A 184 1.95 -9.84 13.64
C ALA A 184 0.65 -9.16 14.13
N SER A 185 0.76 -7.98 14.72
CA SER A 185 -0.38 -7.17 15.16
C SER A 185 -1.31 -6.80 14.00
N GLU A 186 -0.75 -6.41 12.86
CA GLU A 186 -1.52 -6.17 11.63
C GLU A 186 -2.24 -7.43 11.15
N GLN A 187 -1.57 -8.59 11.15
CA GLN A 187 -2.18 -9.86 10.78
C GLN A 187 -3.33 -10.23 11.70
N TRP A 188 -3.17 -10.04 13.02
CA TRP A 188 -4.19 -10.35 14.00
C TRP A 188 -5.42 -9.45 13.87
N SER A 189 -5.21 -8.16 13.61
CA SER A 189 -6.29 -7.20 13.37
C SER A 189 -7.05 -7.55 12.08
N LYS A 190 -6.34 -7.87 10.98
CA LYS A 190 -6.96 -8.34 9.71
C LYS A 190 -7.75 -9.63 9.90
N ALA A 191 -7.31 -10.53 10.77
CA ALA A 191 -8.02 -11.76 11.12
C ALA A 191 -9.20 -11.53 12.08
N GLY A 192 -9.41 -10.30 12.57
CA GLY A 192 -10.51 -9.94 13.46
C GLY A 192 -10.37 -10.50 14.87
N LEU A 193 -9.13 -10.71 15.34
CA LEU A 193 -8.87 -11.34 16.63
C LEU A 193 -9.03 -10.32 17.77
N SER A 194 -9.80 -10.66 18.80
CA SER A 194 -10.06 -9.79 19.95
C SER A 194 -8.83 -9.64 20.85
N ASN A 195 -8.72 -8.50 21.55
CA ASN A 195 -7.74 -8.31 22.61
C ASN A 195 -8.17 -8.94 23.95
N ALA A 196 -7.29 -8.93 24.93
CA ALA A 196 -7.53 -9.51 26.25
C ALA A 196 -8.33 -8.59 27.18
N THR A 197 -8.58 -7.33 26.79
CA THR A 197 -9.33 -6.37 27.63
C THR A 197 -10.83 -6.69 27.70
N GLY A 198 -11.33 -7.61 26.88
CA GLY A 198 -12.73 -8.03 26.86
C GLY A 198 -13.64 -7.12 26.04
N ALA A 199 -13.07 -6.26 25.18
CA ALA A 199 -13.82 -5.44 24.24
C ALA A 199 -14.52 -6.30 23.18
N THR A 200 -15.73 -5.88 22.77
CA THR A 200 -16.54 -6.59 21.75
C THR A 200 -15.99 -6.48 20.33
N LEU A 201 -15.04 -5.57 20.09
CA LEU A 201 -14.45 -5.26 18.80
C LEU A 201 -12.95 -5.56 18.83
N ALA A 202 -12.40 -6.03 17.71
CA ALA A 202 -10.97 -6.25 17.55
C ALA A 202 -10.21 -4.91 17.61
N PRO A 203 -8.99 -4.88 18.16
CA PRO A 203 -8.13 -3.70 18.12
C PRO A 203 -7.95 -3.15 16.72
N GLN A 204 -7.99 -1.83 16.60
CA GLN A 204 -7.64 -1.16 15.36
C GLN A 204 -6.12 -1.04 15.27
N VAL A 205 -5.54 -1.64 14.24
CA VAL A 205 -4.11 -1.50 13.95
C VAL A 205 -3.94 -0.62 12.72
N LEU A 206 -3.35 0.55 12.90
CA LEU A 206 -3.15 1.55 11.86
C LEU A 206 -1.67 1.58 11.45
N GLN A 207 -1.40 1.15 10.23
CA GLN A 207 -0.07 1.25 9.64
C GLN A 207 0.19 2.70 9.20
N MET A 208 1.30 3.26 9.68
CA MET A 208 1.72 4.65 9.52
C MET A 208 3.02 4.73 8.70
N SER A 209 3.37 5.93 8.22
CA SER A 209 4.66 6.17 7.56
C SER A 209 5.71 6.70 8.54
N THR A 210 6.98 6.34 8.35
CA THR A 210 8.14 6.77 9.15
C THR A 210 8.62 8.18 8.76
N ARG A 211 7.72 9.17 8.81
CA ARG A 211 7.99 10.55 8.38
C ARG A 211 7.60 11.56 9.46
N SER A 212 8.18 12.76 9.37
CA SER A 212 7.79 13.88 10.24
C SER A 212 6.28 14.12 10.16
N ASN A 213 5.65 14.46 11.28
CA ASN A 213 4.21 14.66 11.46
C ASN A 213 3.32 13.41 11.42
N ALA A 214 3.80 12.22 11.07
CA ALA A 214 2.98 11.02 11.13
C ALA A 214 2.49 10.72 12.57
N ALA A 215 3.33 11.05 13.57
CA ALA A 215 2.98 10.98 14.99
C ALA A 215 1.90 11.99 15.43
N SER A 216 1.49 12.94 14.58
CA SER A 216 0.33 13.80 14.87
C SER A 216 -0.97 13.01 14.96
N ALA A 217 -1.06 11.83 14.34
CA ALA A 217 -2.18 10.92 14.53
C ALA A 217 -2.24 10.38 15.97
N ILE A 218 -1.08 10.05 16.55
CA ILE A 218 -0.96 9.62 17.95
C ILE A 218 -1.34 10.78 18.87
N LEU A 219 -0.83 11.99 18.61
CA LEU A 219 -1.21 13.18 19.37
C LEU A 219 -2.72 13.48 19.28
N GLY A 220 -3.32 13.31 18.10
CA GLY A 220 -4.77 13.42 17.92
C GLY A 220 -5.53 12.39 18.75
N ALA A 221 -5.09 11.12 18.73
CA ALA A 221 -5.67 10.06 19.55
C ALA A 221 -5.44 10.27 21.05
N VAL A 222 -4.38 10.96 21.46
CA VAL A 222 -4.14 11.31 22.87
C VAL A 222 -5.01 12.49 23.32
N THR A 223 -5.21 13.47 22.45
CA THR A 223 -5.90 14.72 22.80
C THR A 223 -7.42 14.66 22.60
N SER A 224 -7.93 13.72 21.79
CA SER A 224 -9.37 13.59 21.53
C SER A 224 -10.13 13.16 22.80
N THR A 225 -11.32 13.74 23.00
CA THR A 225 -12.18 13.41 24.14
C THR A 225 -12.81 12.02 24.03
N GLU A 226 -12.95 11.48 22.82
CA GLU A 226 -13.56 10.16 22.57
C GLU A 226 -12.59 9.02 22.89
N SER A 227 -11.28 9.25 22.69
CA SER A 227 -10.22 8.28 22.91
C SER A 227 -9.57 8.35 24.30
N LYS A 228 -9.99 9.28 25.18
CA LYS A 228 -9.45 9.39 26.55
C LYS A 228 -9.60 8.11 27.39
N ASN A 229 -10.50 7.21 27.01
CA ASN A 229 -10.71 5.92 27.68
C ASN A 229 -10.13 4.72 26.90
N SER A 230 -9.49 4.94 25.75
CA SER A 230 -8.90 3.89 24.92
C SER A 230 -7.43 3.67 25.30
N SER A 231 -7.00 2.42 25.41
CA SER A 231 -5.59 2.09 25.59
C SER A 231 -4.83 2.18 24.27
N LEU A 232 -3.71 2.90 24.27
CA LEU A 232 -2.94 3.26 23.07
C LEU A 232 -1.53 2.67 23.12
N SER A 233 -1.13 1.99 22.06
CA SER A 233 0.25 1.56 21.84
C SER A 233 0.79 1.98 20.48
N THR A 234 2.11 2.15 20.41
CA THR A 234 2.84 2.37 19.17
C THR A 234 3.93 1.33 19.04
N LEU A 235 4.04 0.70 17.87
CA LEU A 235 5.06 -0.27 17.50
C LEU A 235 5.90 0.38 16.41
N ALA A 236 7.18 0.64 16.68
CA ALA A 236 8.01 1.46 15.80
C ALA A 236 9.47 1.01 15.79
N SER A 237 10.23 1.45 14.80
CA SER A 237 11.68 1.43 14.83
C SER A 237 12.26 2.72 15.39
N SER A 238 13.53 2.68 15.79
CA SER A 238 14.24 3.86 16.29
C SER A 238 14.33 4.99 15.28
N ALA A 239 14.46 4.69 13.98
CA ALA A 239 14.41 5.69 12.91
C ALA A 239 13.08 6.46 12.86
N ALA A 240 11.97 5.79 13.21
CA ALA A 240 10.67 6.45 13.31
C ALA A 240 10.67 7.46 14.48
N ILE A 241 11.26 7.10 15.62
CA ILE A 241 11.32 7.95 16.83
C ILE A 241 11.98 9.30 16.55
N VAL A 242 13.06 9.34 15.76
CA VAL A 242 13.73 10.59 15.37
C VAL A 242 12.74 11.56 14.71
N ASN A 243 11.85 11.04 13.87
CA ASN A 243 10.82 11.83 13.19
C ASN A 243 9.64 12.20 14.10
N MET A 244 9.47 11.52 15.24
CA MET A 244 8.39 11.77 16.20
C MET A 244 8.78 12.79 17.29
N VAL A 245 10.06 13.07 17.50
CA VAL A 245 10.54 13.93 18.61
C VAL A 245 9.72 15.20 18.83
N PRO A 246 9.35 16.00 17.79
CA PRO A 246 8.52 17.19 17.98
C PRO A 246 7.13 16.90 18.58
N ASN A 247 6.51 15.78 18.17
CA ASN A 247 5.23 15.33 18.69
C ASN A 247 5.36 14.71 20.09
N LEU A 248 6.46 14.01 20.38
CA LEU A 248 6.70 13.36 21.67
C LEU A 248 6.67 14.36 22.83
N TYR A 249 7.21 15.57 22.66
CA TYR A 249 7.10 16.65 23.66
C TYR A 249 5.65 16.98 24.01
N GLN A 250 4.77 17.05 23.01
CA GLN A 250 3.36 17.38 23.21
C GLN A 250 2.60 16.19 23.82
N ILE A 251 2.94 14.97 23.42
CA ILE A 251 2.36 13.74 23.98
C ILE A 251 2.73 13.59 25.46
N ALA A 252 3.98 13.88 25.84
CA ALA A 252 4.41 13.89 27.23
C ALA A 252 3.60 14.89 28.07
N GLN A 253 3.38 16.09 27.55
CA GLN A 253 2.60 17.14 28.22
C GLN A 253 1.11 16.80 28.37
N ALA A 254 0.56 15.96 27.48
CA ALA A 254 -0.83 15.55 27.55
C ALA A 254 -1.14 14.65 28.75
N ASN A 255 -0.13 14.10 29.44
CA ASN A 255 -0.28 13.20 30.60
C ASN A 255 -1.35 12.13 30.34
N THR A 256 -1.18 11.39 29.25
CA THR A 256 -2.07 10.30 28.85
C THR A 256 -1.20 9.04 28.68
N PRO A 257 -1.66 7.87 29.15
CA PRO A 257 -0.87 6.65 29.12
C PRO A 257 -0.78 6.13 27.68
N VAL A 258 0.39 6.27 27.07
CA VAL A 258 0.73 5.71 25.75
C VAL A 258 2.03 4.93 25.90
N VAL A 259 2.08 3.72 25.34
CA VAL A 259 3.30 2.91 25.34
C VAL A 259 3.88 2.85 23.92
N PHE A 260 5.10 3.34 23.77
CA PHE A 260 5.89 3.25 22.55
C PHE A 260 6.86 2.09 22.69
N HIS A 261 6.62 1.02 21.95
CA HIS A 261 7.56 -0.09 21.81
C HIS A 261 8.45 0.14 20.59
N VAL A 262 9.76 0.20 20.84
CA VAL A 262 10.73 0.64 19.84
C VAL A 262 11.83 -0.39 19.66
N ALA A 263 11.96 -0.93 18.45
CA ALA A 263 13.12 -1.71 18.05
C ALA A 263 14.29 -0.75 17.72
N ALA A 264 15.36 -0.81 18.52
CA ALA A 264 16.57 0.00 18.34
C ALA A 264 17.46 -0.60 17.25
N GLU A 265 17.41 -0.01 16.05
CA GLU A 265 18.14 -0.48 14.87
C GLU A 265 18.54 0.70 13.97
N SER A 266 19.72 0.62 13.36
CA SER A 266 20.19 1.59 12.38
C SER A 266 20.89 0.88 11.22
N VAL A 267 21.02 1.61 10.11
CA VAL A 267 21.68 1.17 8.90
C VAL A 267 23.08 1.75 8.86
N ASP A 268 24.09 0.87 8.74
CA ASP A 268 25.44 1.31 8.42
C ASP A 268 25.50 1.76 6.96
N ALA A 269 25.77 3.06 6.72
CA ALA A 269 25.74 3.65 5.39
C ALA A 269 26.84 3.11 4.46
N ASP A 270 27.98 2.70 5.01
CA ASP A 270 29.13 2.23 4.20
C ASP A 270 28.99 0.75 3.83
N MET A 271 28.38 -0.04 4.71
CA MET A 271 28.31 -1.51 4.60
C MET A 271 26.91 -2.03 4.23
N ASN A 272 25.88 -1.19 4.29
CA ASN A 272 24.46 -1.55 4.10
C ASN A 272 24.01 -2.73 4.98
N VAL A 273 24.49 -2.74 6.23
CA VAL A 273 24.23 -3.76 7.25
C VAL A 273 23.36 -3.16 8.35
N LEU A 274 22.34 -3.93 8.79
CA LEU A 274 21.52 -3.55 9.94
C LEU A 274 22.31 -3.80 11.24
N ARG A 275 22.36 -2.81 12.12
CA ARG A 275 23.03 -2.90 13.42
C ARG A 275 22.12 -2.44 14.55
N GLY A 276 22.26 -3.04 15.73
CA GLY A 276 21.62 -2.54 16.94
C GLY A 276 22.25 -1.21 17.32
N ASP A 277 21.46 -0.13 17.27
CA ASP A 277 21.93 1.23 17.53
C ASP A 277 20.86 1.99 18.31
N TYR A 278 21.23 2.49 19.48
CA TYR A 278 20.30 3.19 20.37
C TYR A 278 20.43 4.71 20.22
N SER A 279 21.35 5.20 19.38
CA SER A 279 21.59 6.65 19.18
C SER A 279 20.29 7.40 18.90
N ASP A 280 19.49 6.87 17.98
CA ASP A 280 18.20 7.42 17.54
C ASP A 280 17.17 7.53 18.67
N VAL A 281 17.09 6.51 19.52
CA VAL A 281 16.12 6.49 20.62
C VAL A 281 16.57 7.39 21.77
N LEU A 282 17.89 7.51 21.97
CA LEU A 282 18.49 8.39 22.96
C LEU A 282 18.38 9.88 22.57
N VAL A 283 17.99 10.21 21.33
CA VAL A 283 17.58 11.58 20.94
C VAL A 283 16.29 11.98 21.67
N ALA A 284 15.38 11.03 21.89
CA ALA A 284 14.10 11.30 22.56
C ALA A 284 14.20 11.39 24.10
N ARG A 285 15.40 11.26 24.70
CA ARG A 285 15.58 11.20 26.17
C ARG A 285 15.12 12.46 26.91
N GLU A 286 15.09 13.61 26.23
CA GLU A 286 14.70 14.90 26.80
C GLU A 286 13.22 15.26 26.53
N THR A 287 12.45 14.34 25.93
CA THR A 287 11.03 14.60 25.57
C THR A 287 10.07 14.59 26.76
N GLY A 288 10.52 14.06 27.90
CA GLY A 288 9.69 13.85 29.10
C GLY A 288 9.00 12.49 29.16
N LEU A 289 9.20 11.60 28.18
CA LEU A 289 8.73 10.21 28.27
C LEU A 289 9.55 9.42 29.29
N LEU A 290 8.89 8.47 29.94
CA LEU A 290 9.55 7.46 30.78
C LEU A 290 10.25 6.44 29.89
N TYR A 291 11.47 6.04 30.20
CA TYR A 291 12.25 5.17 29.32
C TYR A 291 12.60 3.87 30.02
N LEU A 292 12.03 2.77 29.52
CA LEU A 292 12.33 1.40 29.92
C LEU A 292 13.11 0.64 28.85
N ALA A 293 14.10 -0.16 29.24
CA ALA A 293 14.89 -0.99 28.35
C ALA A 293 14.76 -2.48 28.70
N SER A 294 14.66 -3.32 27.66
CA SER A 294 14.73 -4.77 27.78
C SER A 294 15.97 -5.33 27.06
N ASN A 295 16.52 -6.40 27.63
CA ASN A 295 17.81 -6.95 27.17
C ASN A 295 17.73 -8.39 26.68
N SER A 296 16.61 -9.08 26.90
CA SER A 296 16.39 -10.45 26.42
C SER A 296 14.96 -10.60 25.94
N VAL A 297 14.63 -11.71 25.26
CA VAL A 297 13.25 -11.98 24.81
C VAL A 297 12.30 -12.07 26.01
N GLN A 298 12.74 -12.67 27.13
CA GLN A 298 11.97 -12.73 28.37
C GLN A 298 11.73 -11.34 28.97
N GLU A 299 12.76 -10.49 29.00
CA GLU A 299 12.62 -9.11 29.45
C GLU A 299 11.76 -8.30 28.49
N ALA A 300 11.84 -8.52 27.18
CA ALA A 300 11.01 -7.81 26.21
C ALA A 300 9.52 -8.06 26.46
N TYR A 301 9.15 -9.28 26.84
CA TYR A 301 7.80 -9.61 27.30
C TYR A 301 7.45 -8.93 28.64
N ASP A 302 8.28 -9.14 29.67
CA ASP A 302 8.00 -8.65 31.03
C ASP A 302 7.99 -7.12 31.11
N ILE A 303 9.00 -6.46 30.54
CA ILE A 303 9.13 -5.01 30.51
C ILE A 303 8.02 -4.38 29.66
N SER A 304 7.49 -5.07 28.64
CA SER A 304 6.30 -4.57 27.94
C SER A 304 5.09 -4.51 28.88
N ILE A 305 4.89 -5.54 29.70
CA ILE A 305 3.83 -5.54 30.72
C ILE A 305 4.08 -4.43 31.75
N LEU A 306 5.31 -4.29 32.22
CA LEU A 306 5.68 -3.22 33.16
C LEU A 306 5.52 -1.83 32.53
N ALA A 307 5.81 -1.65 31.25
CA ALA A 307 5.65 -0.37 30.55
C ALA A 307 4.18 0.06 30.54
N HIS A 308 3.27 -0.87 30.23
CA HIS A 308 1.83 -0.62 30.34
C HIS A 308 1.39 -0.33 31.78
N ALA A 309 1.89 -1.10 32.76
CA ALA A 309 1.55 -0.88 34.17
C ALA A 309 2.07 0.47 34.70
N VAL A 310 3.29 0.86 34.30
CA VAL A 310 3.90 2.15 34.63
C VAL A 310 3.14 3.28 33.94
N ALA A 311 2.83 3.17 32.65
CA ALA A 311 2.06 4.18 31.94
C ALA A 311 0.69 4.41 32.61
N SER A 312 -0.04 3.33 32.91
CA SER A 312 -1.33 3.41 33.60
C SER A 312 -1.23 3.92 35.04
N GLY A 313 -0.23 3.51 35.82
CA GLY A 313 -0.07 3.91 37.22
C GLY A 313 0.48 5.33 37.42
N THR A 314 1.26 5.85 36.45
CA THR A 314 1.83 7.21 36.49
C THR A 314 1.01 8.21 35.69
N ASN A 315 0.14 7.75 34.79
CA ASN A 315 -0.55 8.56 33.78
C ASN A 315 0.43 9.31 32.85
N GLN A 316 1.64 8.75 32.65
CA GLN A 316 2.66 9.28 31.76
C GLN A 316 2.93 8.32 30.59
N SER A 317 3.41 8.86 29.47
CA SER A 317 3.79 8.05 28.32
C SER A 317 5.14 7.36 28.54
N VAL A 318 5.25 6.09 28.12
CA VAL A 318 6.42 5.24 28.30
C VAL A 318 6.99 4.85 26.94
N LEU A 319 8.31 4.94 26.81
CA LEU A 319 9.14 4.45 25.72
C LEU A 319 9.83 3.15 26.18
N HIS A 320 9.32 2.00 25.74
CA HIS A 320 9.95 0.70 25.92
C HIS A 320 10.84 0.39 24.71
N VAL A 321 12.12 0.12 24.95
CA VAL A 321 13.10 -0.12 23.89
C VAL A 321 13.74 -1.48 24.05
N LEU A 322 13.85 -2.19 22.92
CA LEU A 322 14.55 -3.45 22.79
C LEU A 322 15.58 -3.37 21.66
N ASP A 323 16.56 -4.26 21.65
CA ASP A 323 17.50 -4.34 20.54
C ASP A 323 16.79 -4.84 19.26
N GLY A 324 16.87 -4.04 18.20
CA GLY A 324 16.13 -4.26 16.96
C GLY A 324 16.74 -5.28 16.01
N VAL A 325 17.94 -5.82 16.30
CA VAL A 325 18.63 -6.77 15.41
C VAL A 325 18.77 -8.14 16.04
N GLN A 326 19.27 -8.20 17.27
CA GLN A 326 19.47 -9.42 18.03
C GLN A 326 18.20 -9.82 18.79
N THR A 327 17.73 -9.00 19.73
CA THR A 327 16.64 -9.40 20.63
C THR A 327 15.29 -9.50 19.91
N SER A 328 15.00 -8.60 18.98
CA SER A 328 13.77 -8.56 18.17
C SER A 328 13.50 -9.87 17.42
N GLN A 329 14.53 -10.43 16.77
CA GLN A 329 14.43 -11.61 15.89
C GLN A 329 14.82 -12.90 16.60
N GLN A 330 15.57 -12.83 17.71
CA GLN A 330 15.90 -13.99 18.51
C GLN A 330 14.64 -14.65 19.04
N VAL A 331 14.54 -15.95 18.82
CA VAL A 331 13.48 -16.81 19.32
C VAL A 331 13.97 -17.52 20.58
N GLU A 332 13.23 -17.40 21.67
CA GLU A 332 13.58 -18.02 22.95
C GLU A 332 12.34 -18.62 23.64
N ALA A 333 12.57 -19.69 24.40
CA ALA A 333 11.59 -20.25 25.31
C ALA A 333 11.40 -19.33 26.54
N ILE A 334 10.34 -18.53 26.56
CA ILE A 334 10.03 -17.61 27.67
C ILE A 334 8.87 -18.13 28.54
N LYS A 335 8.84 -17.71 29.80
CA LYS A 335 7.74 -17.97 30.72
C LYS A 335 6.72 -16.83 30.68
N THR A 336 5.58 -17.12 30.07
CA THR A 336 4.44 -16.20 29.95
C THR A 336 3.49 -16.30 31.14
N VAL A 337 2.61 -15.31 31.27
CA VAL A 337 1.51 -15.26 32.24
C VAL A 337 0.18 -15.20 31.48
N LYS A 338 -0.94 -15.54 32.14
CA LYS A 338 -2.25 -15.47 31.50
C LYS A 338 -2.64 -14.00 31.25
N ASP A 339 -3.12 -13.70 30.05
CA ASP A 339 -3.44 -12.33 29.66
C ASP A 339 -4.48 -11.68 30.57
N GLN A 340 -5.46 -12.44 31.04
CA GLN A 340 -6.48 -11.93 31.97
C GLN A 340 -5.86 -11.45 33.30
N ASP A 341 -4.87 -12.17 33.82
CA ASP A 341 -4.18 -11.78 35.06
C ASP A 341 -3.37 -10.49 34.85
N VAL A 342 -2.81 -10.29 33.65
CA VAL A 342 -2.11 -9.06 33.26
C VAL A 342 -3.07 -7.88 33.16
N VAL A 343 -4.20 -8.06 32.47
CA VAL A 343 -5.25 -7.04 32.34
C VAL A 343 -5.78 -6.61 33.71
N ASP A 344 -6.05 -7.57 34.59
CA ASP A 344 -6.54 -7.30 35.94
C ASP A 344 -5.48 -6.59 36.80
N PHE A 345 -4.20 -6.88 36.59
CA PHE A 345 -3.11 -6.17 37.24
C PHE A 345 -3.03 -4.70 36.78
N ILE A 346 -3.05 -4.44 35.47
CA ILE A 346 -2.97 -3.07 34.92
C ILE A 346 -4.18 -2.23 35.35
N ARG A 347 -5.39 -2.80 35.34
CA ARG A 347 -6.60 -2.13 35.86
C ARG A 347 -6.47 -1.73 37.33
N LYS A 348 -5.82 -2.55 38.15
CA LYS A 348 -5.58 -2.22 39.57
C LYS A 348 -4.56 -1.09 39.75
N GLU A 349 -3.58 -0.99 38.87
CA GLU A 349 -2.61 0.11 38.91
C GLU A 349 -3.22 1.43 38.46
N ASN A 350 -4.09 1.43 37.44
CA ASN A 350 -4.81 2.64 36.98
C ASN A 350 -5.68 3.29 38.07
N ASN A 351 -6.23 2.50 39.01
CA ASN A 351 -7.11 2.99 40.07
C ASN A 351 -6.37 3.61 41.28
N LYS A 352 -5.04 3.72 41.24
CA LYS A 352 -4.23 4.28 42.32
C LYS A 352 -3.94 5.76 42.07
N SER A 353 -3.81 6.53 43.16
CA SER A 353 -3.52 7.97 43.10
C SER A 353 -2.21 8.25 42.36
N ALA A 354 -2.19 9.31 41.56
CA ALA A 354 -1.02 9.73 40.78
C ALA A 354 0.24 9.87 41.66
N LEU A 355 1.35 9.33 41.17
CA LEU A 355 2.66 9.40 41.82
C LEU A 355 3.18 10.86 41.88
N GLY A 356 4.11 11.12 42.81
CA GLY A 356 4.71 12.44 43.00
C GLY A 356 5.38 13.01 41.74
N HIS A 357 5.59 14.33 41.70
CA HIS A 357 6.08 15.03 40.50
C HIS A 357 7.60 15.22 40.45
N ASP A 358 8.33 14.98 41.55
CA ASP A 358 9.81 15.02 41.53
C ASP A 358 10.40 13.68 41.06
N GLU A 359 11.53 13.72 40.37
CA GLU A 359 12.15 12.54 39.73
C GLU A 359 12.43 11.41 40.72
N GLY A 360 12.85 11.73 41.95
CA GLY A 360 13.14 10.74 42.98
C GLY A 360 11.88 10.00 43.43
N SER A 361 10.81 10.73 43.71
CA SER A 361 9.51 10.17 44.09
C SER A 361 8.89 9.32 42.98
N LEU A 362 9.08 9.72 41.72
CA LEU A 362 8.57 9.01 40.55
C LEU A 362 9.29 7.67 40.36
N VAL A 363 10.63 7.65 40.50
CA VAL A 363 11.40 6.39 40.47
C VAL A 363 10.98 5.45 41.60
N SER A 364 10.80 5.94 42.83
CA SER A 364 10.32 5.11 43.93
C SER A 364 8.91 4.56 43.68
N GLY A 365 8.03 5.36 43.07
CA GLY A 365 6.71 4.90 42.64
C GLY A 365 6.75 3.81 41.57
N ILE A 366 7.69 3.90 40.64
CA ILE A 366 7.92 2.87 39.61
C ILE A 366 8.48 1.58 40.22
N GLU A 367 9.44 1.68 41.15
CA GLU A 367 9.96 0.53 41.93
C GLU A 367 8.84 -0.19 42.69
N ASP A 368 7.91 0.56 43.28
CA ASP A 368 6.73 0.01 43.95
C ASP A 368 5.81 -0.76 42.99
N ILE A 369 5.67 -0.30 41.73
CA ILE A 369 4.95 -1.03 40.67
C ILE A 369 5.71 -2.32 40.33
N PHE A 370 7.04 -2.27 40.18
CA PHE A 370 7.86 -3.44 39.89
C PHE A 370 7.75 -4.51 40.97
N GLU A 371 7.81 -4.15 42.26
CA GLU A 371 7.68 -5.11 43.36
C GLU A 371 6.28 -5.76 43.38
N ARG A 372 5.23 -5.03 43.03
CA ARG A 372 3.87 -5.61 42.90
C ARG A 372 3.77 -6.57 41.72
N ALA A 373 4.34 -6.20 40.58
CA ALA A 373 4.38 -7.02 39.38
C ALA A 373 5.20 -8.30 39.58
N ALA A 374 6.18 -8.29 40.49
CA ALA A 374 7.03 -9.46 40.75
C ALA A 374 6.25 -10.71 41.18
N LYS A 375 5.11 -10.55 41.86
CA LYS A 375 4.23 -11.67 42.22
C LYS A 375 3.54 -12.30 41.00
N LEU A 376 3.18 -11.49 40.02
CA LEU A 376 2.55 -11.92 38.78
C LEU A 376 3.58 -12.60 37.87
N LEU A 377 4.71 -11.93 37.64
CA LEU A 377 5.75 -12.39 36.71
C LEU A 377 6.60 -13.53 37.31
N GLY A 378 6.65 -13.64 38.63
CA GLY A 378 7.56 -14.54 39.34
C GLY A 378 9.03 -14.14 39.20
N ARG A 379 9.30 -12.90 38.79
CA ARG A 379 10.61 -12.30 38.54
C ARG A 379 10.62 -10.89 39.08
N ARG A 380 11.71 -10.48 39.72
CA ARG A 380 11.87 -9.15 40.30
C ARG A 380 12.71 -8.29 39.38
N TYR A 381 12.29 -7.03 39.23
CA TYR A 381 12.99 -6.02 38.46
C TYR A 381 13.22 -4.78 39.32
N HIS A 382 14.35 -4.10 39.10
CA HIS A 382 14.64 -2.77 39.66
C HIS A 382 15.10 -1.80 38.58
N ALA A 383 15.00 -0.50 38.84
CA ALA A 383 15.46 0.56 37.93
C ALA A 383 16.95 0.38 37.55
N PHE A 384 17.76 0.06 38.56
CA PHE A 384 19.18 -0.24 38.44
C PHE A 384 19.47 -1.54 39.21
N GLU A 385 19.87 -2.61 38.53
CA GLU A 385 20.24 -3.86 39.22
C GLU A 385 21.71 -4.16 39.05
N TYR A 386 22.35 -4.38 40.19
CA TYR A 386 23.73 -4.83 40.28
C TYR A 386 23.78 -6.36 40.40
N SER A 387 24.73 -6.95 39.68
CA SER A 387 25.09 -8.36 39.77
C SER A 387 26.61 -8.49 39.82
N GLY A 388 27.12 -9.28 40.77
CA GLY A 388 28.55 -9.48 40.96
C GLY A 388 28.99 -9.44 42.42
N PRO A 389 30.30 -9.49 42.68
CA PRO A 389 30.87 -9.49 44.03
C PRO A 389 30.50 -8.22 44.81
N ALA A 390 30.21 -8.33 46.10
CA ALA A 390 29.90 -7.17 46.94
C ALA A 390 31.13 -6.24 47.15
N ASP A 391 32.33 -6.76 46.93
CA ASP A 391 33.62 -6.08 47.05
C ASP A 391 34.26 -5.75 45.68
N ALA A 392 33.45 -5.70 44.61
CA ALA A 392 33.94 -5.37 43.28
C ALA A 392 34.69 -4.03 43.25
N GLU A 393 35.85 -4.01 42.58
CA GLU A 393 36.66 -2.81 42.39
C GLU A 393 36.39 -2.14 41.04
N THR A 394 35.84 -2.89 40.08
CA THR A 394 35.42 -2.37 38.78
C THR A 394 33.96 -2.71 38.54
N VAL A 395 33.16 -1.74 38.11
CA VAL A 395 31.75 -1.96 37.75
C VAL A 395 31.53 -1.59 36.29
N VAL A 396 31.01 -2.54 35.52
CA VAL A 396 30.55 -2.30 34.15
C VAL A 396 29.10 -1.83 34.21
N VAL A 397 28.83 -0.61 33.76
CA VAL A 397 27.47 -0.11 33.60
C VAL A 397 27.04 -0.42 32.17
N ALA A 398 26.05 -1.30 32.03
CA ALA A 398 25.63 -1.81 30.73
C ALA A 398 24.16 -1.44 30.42
N PHE A 399 23.92 -1.17 29.13
CA PHE A 399 22.61 -0.78 28.58
C PHE A 399 22.34 -1.54 27.29
N GLY A 400 21.11 -2.04 27.12
CA GLY A 400 20.74 -2.86 25.97
C GLY A 400 21.52 -4.20 25.92
N PRO A 401 21.95 -4.65 24.74
CA PRO A 401 22.50 -6.00 24.56
C PRO A 401 23.84 -6.23 25.28
N ALA A 402 24.55 -5.19 25.70
CA ALA A 402 25.75 -5.29 26.55
C ALA A 402 25.50 -6.13 27.81
N ASN A 403 24.28 -6.10 28.34
CA ASN A 403 23.87 -6.86 29.52
C ASN A 403 23.96 -8.38 29.33
N ASN A 404 23.78 -8.88 28.11
CA ASN A 404 23.82 -10.31 27.83
C ASN A 404 25.24 -10.88 27.87
N VAL A 405 26.24 -10.06 27.53
CA VAL A 405 27.65 -10.46 27.48
C VAL A 405 28.44 -10.05 28.73
N ALA A 406 27.89 -9.15 29.54
CA ALA A 406 28.50 -8.66 30.77
C ALA A 406 28.27 -9.66 31.93
N LYS A 407 28.78 -10.88 31.77
CA LYS A 407 28.83 -11.91 32.82
C LYS A 407 30.24 -12.44 32.94
N ASP A 408 30.63 -12.89 34.13
CA ASP A 408 31.92 -13.54 34.41
C ASP A 408 33.14 -12.78 33.84
N LEU A 409 33.18 -11.47 34.05
CA LEU A 409 34.23 -10.58 33.54
C LEU A 409 35.50 -10.57 34.42
N GLY A 410 35.45 -11.20 35.60
CA GLY A 410 36.57 -11.37 36.52
C GLY A 410 36.15 -11.30 37.99
N ASP A 411 37.00 -11.79 38.90
CA ASP A 411 36.66 -11.99 40.32
C ASP A 411 36.35 -10.72 41.10
N LYS A 412 36.75 -9.54 40.61
CA LYS A 412 36.47 -8.22 41.21
C LYS A 412 35.73 -7.27 40.28
N VAL A 413 35.01 -7.83 39.30
CA VAL A 413 34.24 -7.07 38.32
C VAL A 413 32.76 -7.34 38.56
N GLY A 414 32.01 -6.27 38.83
CA GLY A 414 30.55 -6.29 38.91
C GLY A 414 29.92 -5.68 37.68
N VAL A 415 28.63 -5.91 37.49
CA VAL A 415 27.85 -5.40 36.36
C VAL A 415 26.56 -4.79 36.87
N LEU A 416 26.29 -3.55 36.47
CA LEU A 416 25.06 -2.83 36.78
C LEU A 416 24.28 -2.60 35.48
N ASN A 417 23.07 -3.13 35.42
CA ASN A 417 22.20 -2.90 34.26
C ASN A 417 21.12 -1.86 34.54
N ILE A 418 20.95 -0.96 33.59
CA ILE A 418 19.97 0.12 33.62
C ILE A 418 18.68 -0.39 32.94
N ARG A 419 17.57 -0.46 33.69
CA ARG A 419 16.24 -0.81 33.14
C ARG A 419 15.39 0.44 32.97
N LEU A 420 15.41 1.33 33.96
CA LEU A 420 14.74 2.63 33.90
C LEU A 420 15.80 3.71 33.64
N TYR A 421 15.87 4.20 32.41
CA TYR A 421 16.83 5.23 32.01
C TYR A 421 16.29 6.66 32.25
N ARG A 422 14.98 6.85 32.09
CA ARG A 422 14.30 8.12 32.39
C ARG A 422 13.01 7.86 33.18
N PRO A 423 12.74 8.62 34.26
CA PRO A 423 13.58 9.67 34.85
C PRO A 423 14.89 9.12 35.45
N TRP A 424 15.95 9.93 35.44
CA TRP A 424 17.26 9.51 35.95
C TRP A 424 17.42 9.88 37.42
N SER A 425 17.32 8.89 38.32
CA SER A 425 17.53 9.13 39.75
C SER A 425 18.98 8.87 40.17
N PHE A 426 19.74 9.93 40.41
CA PHE A 426 21.10 9.89 40.97
C PHE A 426 21.22 9.02 42.23
N SER A 427 20.28 9.14 43.17
CA SER A 427 20.32 8.43 44.46
C SER A 427 20.16 6.91 44.31
N HIS A 428 19.12 6.47 43.58
CA HIS A 428 18.89 5.06 43.26
C HIS A 428 20.06 4.44 42.48
N PHE A 429 20.61 5.15 41.49
CA PHE A 429 21.78 4.69 40.74
C PHE A 429 23.00 4.45 41.63
N LEU A 430 23.41 5.45 42.43
CA LEU A 430 24.59 5.32 43.30
C LEU A 430 24.40 4.27 44.39
N LYS A 431 23.17 4.10 44.90
CA LYS A 431 22.84 3.09 45.92
C LYS A 431 23.02 1.66 45.40
N ALA A 432 22.84 1.42 44.10
CA ALA A 432 23.04 0.12 43.49
C ALA A 432 24.54 -0.23 43.30
N ILE A 433 25.45 0.75 43.38
CA ILE A 433 26.89 0.54 43.15
C ILE A 433 27.61 0.21 44.46
N PRO A 434 28.46 -0.84 44.51
CA PRO A 434 29.30 -1.12 45.67
C PRO A 434 30.22 0.04 46.03
N SER A 435 30.28 0.38 47.31
CA SER A 435 31.16 1.45 47.83
C SER A 435 32.67 1.20 47.59
N SER A 436 33.06 -0.03 47.27
CA SER A 436 34.41 -0.46 46.92
C SER A 436 34.84 -0.12 45.48
N ALA A 437 33.91 0.31 44.62
CA ALA A 437 34.19 0.58 43.22
C ALA A 437 35.25 1.69 43.07
N LYS A 438 36.27 1.42 42.24
CA LYS A 438 37.35 2.34 41.87
C LYS A 438 37.32 2.71 40.40
N ASN A 439 36.78 1.82 39.57
CA ASN A 439 36.64 2.03 38.12
C ASN A 439 35.19 1.77 37.70
N ILE A 440 34.66 2.61 36.82
CA ILE A 440 33.35 2.46 36.20
C ILE A 440 33.57 2.45 34.70
N VAL A 441 33.15 1.38 34.04
CA VAL A 441 33.23 1.24 32.58
C VAL A 441 31.81 1.31 32.04
N VAL A 442 31.46 2.39 31.35
CA VAL A 442 30.14 2.58 30.77
C VAL A 442 30.14 2.03 29.37
N VAL A 443 29.34 0.99 29.13
CA VAL A 443 29.26 0.30 27.84
C VAL A 443 27.93 0.65 27.18
N GLU A 444 27.98 1.45 26.11
CA GLU A 444 26.78 1.95 25.44
C GLU A 444 26.73 1.68 23.92
N PRO A 445 25.56 1.27 23.38
CA PRO A 445 25.34 1.00 21.95
C PRO A 445 25.09 2.27 21.14
N VAL A 446 26.09 3.15 21.09
CA VAL A 446 25.98 4.45 20.40
C VAL A 446 27.06 4.57 19.34
N ALA A 447 26.66 4.58 18.07
CA ALA A 447 27.57 4.72 16.93
C ALA A 447 27.86 6.19 16.56
N SER A 448 27.92 7.07 17.57
CA SER A 448 28.15 8.50 17.39
C SER A 448 29.64 8.84 17.38
N THR A 449 30.03 9.77 16.52
CA THR A 449 31.37 10.40 16.52
C THR A 449 31.55 11.41 17.65
N ALA A 450 30.51 11.67 18.45
CA ALA A 450 30.61 12.53 19.62
C ALA A 450 31.68 12.00 20.59
N ALA A 451 32.41 12.92 21.24
CA ALA A 451 33.49 12.56 22.16
C ALA A 451 33.01 11.64 23.28
N TYR A 452 31.80 11.87 23.82
CA TYR A 452 31.19 11.10 24.89
C TYR A 452 29.76 10.69 24.56
N GLY A 453 29.37 9.49 24.98
CA GLY A 453 27.99 9.02 24.83
C GLY A 453 27.05 9.54 25.94
N PRO A 454 25.73 9.60 25.69
CA PRO A 454 24.77 10.18 26.63
C PRO A 454 24.64 9.43 27.95
N ILE A 455 24.76 8.10 27.96
CA ILE A 455 24.68 7.32 29.19
C ILE A 455 25.92 7.57 30.03
N PHE A 456 27.10 7.63 29.40
CA PHE A 456 28.33 8.02 30.07
C PHE A 456 28.20 9.39 30.76
N LEU A 457 27.57 10.37 30.11
CA LEU A 457 27.37 11.70 30.70
C LEU A 457 26.51 11.65 31.97
N ASP A 458 25.39 10.92 31.96
CA ASP A 458 24.51 10.78 33.13
C ASP A 458 25.22 10.03 34.28
N VAL A 459 25.95 8.96 33.96
CA VAL A 459 26.74 8.20 34.93
C VAL A 459 27.84 9.06 35.54
N SER A 460 28.60 9.77 34.70
CA SER A 460 29.70 10.65 35.14
C SER A 460 29.20 11.77 36.04
N ALA A 461 28.08 12.40 35.68
CA ALA A 461 27.43 13.42 36.50
C ALA A 461 26.98 12.86 37.87
N SER A 462 26.51 11.61 37.91
CA SER A 462 26.06 10.97 39.15
C SER A 462 27.15 10.88 40.20
N PHE A 463 28.39 10.61 39.80
CA PHE A 463 29.52 10.53 40.74
C PHE A 463 29.93 11.85 41.38
N ASN A 464 29.30 12.99 41.03
CA ASN A 464 29.44 14.21 41.82
C ASN A 464 28.81 14.10 43.22
N LEU A 465 27.85 13.18 43.42
CA LEU A 465 27.20 12.92 44.71
C LEU A 465 27.75 11.67 45.41
N TRP A 466 28.88 11.13 44.94
CA TRP A 466 29.47 9.92 45.49
C TRP A 466 30.02 10.14 46.90
N THR A 467 29.70 9.22 47.80
CA THR A 467 30.12 9.27 49.21
C THR A 467 31.08 8.14 49.59
N GLY A 468 31.48 7.30 48.62
CA GLY A 468 32.48 6.25 48.84
C GLY A 468 33.89 6.81 49.01
N ALA A 469 34.80 5.96 49.50
CA ALA A 469 36.14 6.40 49.93
C ALA A 469 36.98 7.04 48.81
N HIS A 470 36.79 6.61 47.56
CA HIS A 470 37.46 7.16 46.39
C HIS A 470 36.42 7.43 45.30
N ARG A 471 36.52 8.58 44.62
CA ARG A 471 35.71 8.84 43.42
C ARG A 471 36.20 7.92 42.30
N PRO A 472 35.33 7.07 41.72
CA PRO A 472 35.75 6.15 40.68
C PRO A 472 36.18 6.87 39.40
N ILE A 473 37.10 6.27 38.65
CA ILE A 473 37.42 6.69 37.28
C ILE A 473 36.31 6.16 36.37
N VAL A 474 35.58 7.07 35.73
CA VAL A 474 34.51 6.73 34.78
C VAL A 474 35.08 6.73 33.37
N THR A 475 34.90 5.62 32.67
CA THR A 475 35.45 5.35 31.33
C THR A 475 34.32 5.10 30.34
N ASP A 476 34.36 5.76 29.19
CA ASP A 476 33.37 5.60 28.11
C ASP A 476 33.83 4.50 27.13
N ALA A 477 33.02 3.46 26.95
CA ALA A 477 33.27 2.33 26.06
C ALA A 477 32.10 2.12 25.08
N LYS A 478 32.14 2.78 23.93
CA LYS A 478 31.14 2.64 22.87
C LYS A 478 31.37 1.37 22.05
N TYR A 479 30.31 0.68 21.67
CA TYR A 479 30.37 -0.44 20.73
C TYR A 479 29.42 -0.24 19.55
N GLY A 480 29.62 -1.00 18.48
CA GLY A 480 28.90 -0.83 17.21
C GLY A 480 29.60 0.06 16.19
N LEU A 481 30.74 0.66 16.54
CA LEU A 481 31.66 1.34 15.63
C LEU A 481 32.72 0.35 15.09
N TYR A 482 33.06 0.46 13.80
CA TYR A 482 34.14 -0.29 13.14
C TYR A 482 34.00 -1.83 13.10
N GLY A 483 32.77 -2.36 13.14
CA GLY A 483 32.52 -3.80 12.96
C GLY A 483 32.94 -4.70 14.13
N ALA A 484 33.31 -4.12 15.29
CA ALA A 484 33.58 -4.87 16.51
C ALA A 484 32.29 -5.54 17.02
N SER A 485 32.23 -6.88 16.98
CA SER A 485 31.15 -7.67 17.57
C SER A 485 31.20 -7.52 19.09
N LEU A 486 30.11 -7.12 19.71
CA LEU A 486 29.98 -7.12 21.17
C LEU A 486 30.11 -8.56 21.68
N SER A 487 31.28 -8.91 22.22
CA SER A 487 31.56 -10.23 22.79
C SER A 487 32.07 -10.12 24.22
N GLN A 488 31.99 -11.22 24.97
CA GLN A 488 32.55 -11.29 26.31
C GLN A 488 34.08 -11.10 26.31
N SER A 489 34.78 -11.64 25.29
CA SER A 489 36.23 -11.46 25.16
C SER A 489 36.61 -10.01 24.91
N TRP A 490 35.88 -9.33 24.04
CA TRP A 490 36.04 -7.90 23.80
C TRP A 490 35.80 -7.09 25.08
N LEU A 491 34.72 -7.38 25.81
CA LEU A 491 34.39 -6.66 27.03
C LEU A 491 35.43 -6.87 28.14
N LYS A 492 35.99 -8.08 28.27
CA LYS A 492 37.12 -8.36 29.18
C LYS A 492 38.34 -7.53 28.82
N ALA A 493 38.69 -7.45 27.53
CA ALA A 493 39.81 -6.64 27.06
C ALA A 493 39.60 -5.14 27.31
N VAL A 494 38.38 -4.64 27.11
CA VAL A 494 38.00 -3.25 27.44
C VAL A 494 38.16 -2.98 28.93
N VAL A 495 37.63 -3.84 29.80
CA VAL A 495 37.76 -3.69 31.26
C VAL A 495 39.24 -3.69 31.66
N GLN A 496 40.04 -4.61 31.11
CA GLN A 496 41.47 -4.70 31.40
C GLN A 496 42.22 -3.43 30.96
N GLN A 497 42.00 -2.96 29.73
CA GLN A 497 42.66 -1.76 29.21
C GLN A 497 42.23 -0.50 29.99
N ALA A 498 40.95 -0.38 30.35
CA ALA A 498 40.42 0.73 31.14
C ALA A 498 41.09 0.82 32.52
N VAL A 499 41.29 -0.32 33.19
CA VAL A 499 41.97 -0.38 34.49
C VAL A 499 43.45 -0.06 34.36
N VAL A 500 44.16 -0.67 33.40
CA VAL A 500 45.61 -0.48 33.22
C VAL A 500 45.95 0.95 32.80
N SER A 501 45.14 1.54 31.92
CA SER A 501 45.40 2.85 31.31
C SER A 501 44.75 4.01 32.06
N GLN A 502 44.23 3.78 33.26
CA GLN A 502 43.54 4.78 34.10
C GLN A 502 42.43 5.53 33.35
N GLY A 503 41.56 4.77 32.67
CA GLY A 503 40.38 5.28 31.96
C GLY A 503 40.64 5.78 30.54
N LYS A 504 41.83 5.56 29.98
CA LYS A 504 42.09 5.76 28.54
C LYS A 504 41.84 4.46 27.77
N LEU A 505 40.92 4.49 26.81
CA LEU A 505 40.65 3.36 25.92
C LEU A 505 41.11 3.67 24.50
N ASP A 506 41.68 2.66 23.84
CA ASP A 506 41.93 2.65 22.40
C ASP A 506 41.21 1.45 21.80
N LEU A 507 39.92 1.65 21.51
CA LEU A 507 39.04 0.59 21.02
C LEU A 507 39.48 0.04 19.65
N ALA A 508 40.23 0.79 18.85
CA ALA A 508 40.72 0.34 17.54
C ALA A 508 41.80 -0.75 17.66
N THR A 509 42.51 -0.79 18.80
CA THR A 509 43.54 -1.81 19.08
C THR A 509 42.97 -3.06 19.75
N ILE A 510 41.74 -2.99 20.26
CA ILE A 510 41.08 -4.13 20.90
C ILE A 510 40.46 -5.01 19.82
N VAL A 511 41.23 -6.01 19.37
CA VAL A 511 40.71 -7.08 18.51
C VAL A 511 40.08 -8.13 19.40
N ALA A 512 38.83 -8.51 19.11
CA ALA A 512 38.19 -9.61 19.81
C ALA A 512 38.97 -10.91 19.53
N GLU A 513 39.48 -11.55 20.59
CA GLU A 513 40.05 -12.90 20.48
C GLU A 513 38.96 -13.91 20.03
N ALA A 514 39.39 -14.95 19.32
CA ALA A 514 38.51 -16.02 18.82
C ALA A 514 37.63 -16.58 19.95
N ALA A 515 36.34 -16.81 19.65
CA ALA A 515 35.40 -17.20 20.69
C ALA A 515 35.77 -18.55 21.30
N VAL A 516 35.67 -18.63 22.62
CA VAL A 516 35.89 -19.86 23.38
C VAL A 516 34.57 -20.67 23.39
N PRO A 517 34.60 -21.99 23.12
CA PRO A 517 33.44 -22.84 23.30
C PRO A 517 32.88 -22.72 24.72
N GLN A 518 31.59 -22.48 24.88
CA GLN A 518 30.93 -22.65 26.17
C GLN A 518 30.83 -24.16 26.46
N GLU A 519 31.44 -24.63 27.56
CA GLU A 519 31.54 -26.06 27.89
C GLU A 519 30.18 -26.76 28.03
N ASP A 520 29.11 -26.01 28.34
CA ASP A 520 27.76 -26.54 28.61
C ASP A 520 26.69 -26.17 27.56
N VAL A 521 27.09 -25.67 26.38
CA VAL A 521 26.16 -25.30 25.30
C VAL A 521 26.39 -26.12 24.04
N ASN A 522 25.33 -26.82 23.63
CA ASN A 522 25.20 -27.51 22.37
C ASN A 522 24.70 -26.53 21.30
N GLN A 523 25.27 -26.61 20.09
CA GLN A 523 24.97 -25.67 19.00
C GLN A 523 24.96 -26.36 17.65
N ALA A 524 23.89 -26.13 16.89
CA ALA A 524 23.74 -26.50 15.49
C ALA A 524 23.60 -25.24 14.61
N ILE A 525 24.25 -25.23 13.45
CA ILE A 525 24.13 -24.18 12.44
C ILE A 525 23.40 -24.73 11.21
N PHE A 526 22.47 -23.95 10.67
CA PHE A 526 21.75 -24.26 9.45
C PHE A 526 22.04 -23.17 8.44
N TRP A 527 22.51 -23.55 7.25
CA TRP A 527 22.69 -22.67 6.10
C TRP A 527 21.54 -22.96 5.14
N GLU A 528 20.52 -22.10 5.23
CA GLU A 528 19.24 -22.23 4.56
C GLU A 528 19.12 -21.20 3.41
N THR A 529 18.17 -21.43 2.50
CA THR A 529 17.79 -20.48 1.45
C THR A 529 16.39 -19.95 1.72
N ALA A 530 15.99 -18.83 1.10
CA ALA A 530 14.65 -18.26 1.30
C ALA A 530 13.51 -19.26 0.98
N SER A 531 13.69 -20.17 0.02
CA SER A 531 12.71 -21.23 -0.32
C SER A 531 12.58 -22.35 0.72
N SER A 532 13.48 -22.42 1.69
CA SER A 532 13.61 -23.54 2.66
C SER A 532 13.80 -23.09 4.11
N ALA A 533 13.55 -21.80 4.40
CA ALA A 533 13.90 -21.05 5.62
C ALA A 533 13.20 -21.47 6.94
N ALA A 534 12.62 -22.66 7.00
CA ALA A 534 11.79 -23.08 8.13
C ALA A 534 12.37 -24.28 8.90
N VAL A 535 13.40 -24.96 8.37
CA VAL A 535 13.91 -26.21 8.98
C VAL A 535 14.50 -25.94 10.36
N SER A 536 15.33 -24.91 10.50
CA SER A 536 15.95 -24.57 11.78
C SER A 536 14.94 -24.17 12.85
N ALA A 537 13.89 -23.42 12.49
CA ALA A 537 12.83 -23.01 13.41
C ALA A 537 11.99 -24.21 13.89
N HIS A 538 11.62 -25.11 12.98
CA HIS A 538 10.93 -26.36 13.32
C HIS A 538 11.82 -27.28 14.16
N ALA A 539 13.13 -27.37 13.86
CA ALA A 539 14.09 -28.11 14.66
C ALA A 539 14.19 -27.56 16.10
N ALA A 540 14.26 -26.23 16.27
CA ALA A 540 14.29 -25.59 17.59
C ALA A 540 13.02 -25.88 18.40
N LYS A 541 11.83 -25.73 17.80
CA LYS A 541 10.54 -26.08 18.42
C LYS A 541 10.49 -27.55 18.84
N HIS A 542 11.05 -28.42 18.01
CA HIS A 542 11.12 -29.83 18.30
C HIS A 542 12.01 -30.18 19.48
N LEU A 543 13.25 -29.71 19.46
CA LEU A 543 14.17 -29.89 20.55
C LEU A 543 13.56 -29.35 21.86
N GLN A 544 12.82 -28.23 21.82
CA GLN A 544 12.17 -27.67 23.01
C GLN A 544 11.13 -28.64 23.57
N SER A 545 10.27 -29.19 22.70
CA SER A 545 9.22 -30.14 23.09
C SER A 545 9.76 -31.47 23.64
N VAL A 546 10.94 -31.90 23.19
CA VAL A 546 11.59 -33.14 23.62
C VAL A 546 12.39 -32.95 24.90
N LEU A 547 13.22 -31.90 24.95
CA LEU A 547 14.14 -31.65 26.06
C LEU A 547 13.43 -30.99 27.26
N GLY A 548 12.38 -30.20 27.03
CA GLY A 548 11.74 -29.39 28.08
C GLY A 548 12.70 -28.37 28.71
N LYS A 549 13.68 -27.89 27.92
CA LYS A 549 14.74 -26.97 28.35
C LYS A 549 14.68 -25.66 27.59
N ARG A 550 15.45 -24.67 28.06
CA ARG A 550 15.67 -23.42 27.32
C ARG A 550 16.39 -23.71 26.01
N ILE A 551 15.84 -23.12 24.95
CA ILE A 551 16.40 -23.15 23.59
C ILE A 551 16.42 -21.71 23.09
N GLN A 552 17.49 -21.39 22.38
CA GLN A 552 17.63 -20.16 21.64
C GLN A 552 17.77 -20.49 20.16
N HIS A 553 16.97 -19.83 19.32
CA HIS A 553 17.11 -19.84 17.88
C HIS A 553 17.34 -18.41 17.41
N SER A 554 18.38 -18.22 16.60
CA SER A 554 18.74 -16.92 16.05
C SER A 554 19.01 -17.06 14.57
N THR A 555 18.58 -16.08 13.79
CA THR A 555 18.69 -16.11 12.33
C THR A 555 19.37 -14.85 11.84
N ARG A 556 20.22 -14.99 10.82
CA ARG A 556 20.87 -13.90 10.10
C ARG A 556 20.63 -14.08 8.62
N VAL A 557 20.34 -12.98 7.92
CA VAL A 557 19.92 -13.02 6.52
C VAL A 557 20.78 -12.09 5.68
N ASN A 558 21.37 -12.59 4.60
CA ASN A 558 22.06 -11.79 3.60
C ASN A 558 21.37 -11.97 2.24
N SER A 559 21.04 -10.86 1.61
CA SER A 559 20.26 -10.75 0.37
C SER A 559 21.02 -10.03 -0.75
N TYR A 560 22.31 -9.70 -0.54
CA TYR A 560 23.10 -8.89 -1.48
C TYR A 560 23.38 -9.56 -2.84
N ARG A 561 23.21 -10.89 -2.97
CA ARG A 561 23.55 -11.66 -4.18
C ARG A 561 22.37 -12.56 -4.63
N HIS A 562 22.51 -13.22 -5.79
CA HIS A 562 21.40 -13.83 -6.57
C HIS A 562 20.49 -14.82 -5.79
N SER A 563 20.91 -15.31 -4.63
CA SER A 563 20.09 -16.07 -3.68
C SER A 563 20.23 -15.52 -2.26
N THR A 564 19.11 -15.39 -1.55
CA THR A 564 19.13 -15.01 -0.13
C THR A 564 19.65 -16.17 0.70
N VAL A 565 20.77 -15.97 1.39
CA VAL A 565 21.37 -16.94 2.30
C VAL A 565 20.94 -16.62 3.74
N ILE A 566 20.49 -17.65 4.43
CA ILE A 566 20.00 -17.57 5.80
C ILE A 566 20.88 -18.45 6.68
N GLU A 567 21.58 -17.87 7.64
CA GLU A 567 22.31 -18.60 8.65
C GLU A 567 21.49 -18.61 9.95
N SER A 568 21.01 -19.78 10.32
CA SER A 568 20.25 -19.99 11.56
C SER A 568 21.08 -20.78 12.56
N ARG A 569 21.11 -20.35 13.82
CA ARG A 569 21.76 -21.07 14.92
C ARG A 569 20.73 -21.54 15.92
N VAL A 570 20.79 -22.81 16.30
CA VAL A 570 20.00 -23.40 17.37
C VAL A 570 20.94 -23.77 18.50
N GLN A 571 20.75 -23.15 19.67
CA GLN A 571 21.53 -23.40 20.87
C GLN A 571 20.65 -23.96 21.99
N PHE A 572 21.17 -24.91 22.74
CA PHE A 572 20.49 -25.50 23.88
C PHE A 572 21.51 -26.00 24.91
N SER A 573 21.07 -26.14 26.17
CA SER A 573 21.91 -26.62 27.27
C SER A 573 21.17 -27.66 28.11
N LYS A 574 21.94 -28.50 28.81
CA LYS A 574 21.40 -29.42 29.83
C LYS A 574 20.84 -28.65 31.03
N SER A 575 21.33 -27.44 31.31
CA SER A 575 20.89 -26.60 32.42
C SER A 575 19.99 -25.44 31.96
N ASN A 576 18.96 -25.14 32.75
CA ASN A 576 18.05 -24.02 32.50
C ASN A 576 18.63 -22.65 32.94
N THR A 577 19.78 -22.65 33.64
CA THR A 577 20.41 -21.42 34.16
C THR A 577 21.43 -20.82 33.20
N VAL A 578 21.79 -21.53 32.13
CA VAL A 578 22.82 -21.08 31.18
C VAL A 578 22.30 -19.89 30.37
N THR A 579 23.16 -18.89 30.19
CA THR A 579 22.91 -17.74 29.31
C THR A 579 23.60 -17.99 27.99
N PHE A 580 22.82 -17.99 26.92
CA PHE A 580 23.32 -18.17 25.57
C PHE A 580 24.04 -16.90 25.10
N GLY A 581 25.31 -17.03 24.70
CA GLY A 581 26.10 -15.93 24.14
C GLY A 581 26.19 -15.98 22.61
N GLU A 582 26.89 -14.99 22.01
CA GLU A 582 27.33 -15.05 20.60
C GLU A 582 28.42 -16.14 20.42
N SER A 583 28.06 -17.42 20.59
CA SER A 583 28.95 -18.56 20.38
C SER A 583 29.22 -18.76 18.88
N THR A 584 30.49 -18.81 18.49
CA THR A 584 30.91 -18.85 17.07
C THR A 584 31.30 -20.23 16.57
N VAL A 585 31.20 -21.30 17.37
CA VAL A 585 31.53 -22.68 16.94
C VAL A 585 30.46 -23.71 17.30
N ALA A 586 30.06 -24.52 16.32
CA ALA A 586 29.01 -25.52 16.42
C ALA A 586 29.54 -26.95 16.34
N GLU A 587 28.85 -27.90 16.97
CA GLU A 587 29.16 -29.33 16.83
C GLU A 587 28.48 -29.96 15.61
N TYR A 588 27.61 -29.20 14.96
CA TYR A 588 26.84 -29.63 13.80
C TYR A 588 26.57 -28.46 12.85
N ALA A 589 26.71 -28.69 11.55
CA ALA A 589 26.20 -27.79 10.51
C ALA A 589 25.40 -28.57 9.45
N PHE A 590 24.30 -27.98 8.99
CA PHE A 590 23.51 -28.48 7.88
C PHE A 590 23.42 -27.43 6.77
N VAL A 591 23.97 -27.74 5.62
CA VAL A 591 23.99 -26.89 4.42
C VAL A 591 22.94 -27.41 3.44
N GLN A 592 21.86 -26.65 3.26
CA GLN A 592 20.77 -27.03 2.37
C GLN A 592 21.07 -26.78 0.88
N ASP A 593 21.93 -25.80 0.59
CA ASP A 593 22.42 -25.51 -0.74
C ASP A 593 23.95 -25.34 -0.69
N VAL A 594 24.64 -26.25 -1.39
CA VAL A 594 26.10 -26.27 -1.48
C VAL A 594 26.70 -25.06 -2.18
N ALA A 595 25.91 -24.24 -2.88
CA ALA A 595 26.35 -22.94 -3.41
C ALA A 595 26.93 -22.03 -2.31
N VAL A 596 26.44 -22.16 -1.07
CA VAL A 596 26.94 -21.42 0.10
C VAL A 596 28.45 -21.64 0.34
N LEU A 597 28.98 -22.81 -0.03
CA LEU A 597 30.40 -23.15 0.19
C LEU A 597 31.36 -22.31 -0.65
N ALA A 598 30.89 -21.71 -1.74
CA ALA A 598 31.68 -20.79 -2.56
C ALA A 598 31.76 -19.38 -1.96
N GLU A 599 30.83 -19.03 -1.07
CA GLU A 599 30.68 -17.69 -0.51
C GLU A 599 31.11 -17.60 0.96
N TYR A 600 31.03 -18.70 1.71
CA TYR A 600 31.27 -18.72 3.15
C TYR A 600 32.20 -19.85 3.58
N ASN A 601 33.07 -19.55 4.54
CA ASN A 601 33.90 -20.56 5.20
C ASN A 601 33.11 -21.27 6.31
N VAL A 602 32.24 -22.21 5.91
CA VAL A 602 31.36 -22.97 6.81
C VAL A 602 32.16 -23.78 7.84
N VAL A 603 33.30 -24.38 7.45
CA VAL A 603 34.07 -25.28 8.31
C VAL A 603 34.74 -24.54 9.48
N ASP A 604 35.07 -23.26 9.30
CA ASP A 604 35.63 -22.46 10.38
C ASP A 604 34.66 -22.30 11.56
N SER A 605 33.35 -22.27 11.28
CA SER A 605 32.27 -22.21 12.28
C SER A 605 32.01 -23.52 13.04
N LEU A 606 32.80 -24.56 12.79
CA LEU A 606 32.64 -25.88 13.42
C LEU A 606 33.72 -26.20 14.46
N LYS A 607 33.34 -26.94 15.50
CA LYS A 607 34.27 -27.55 16.47
C LYS A 607 35.08 -28.69 15.80
N GLN A 608 36.21 -29.06 16.39
CA GLN A 608 36.94 -30.26 15.98
C GLN A 608 36.06 -31.51 16.21
N GLY A 609 35.99 -32.41 15.23
CA GLY A 609 35.14 -33.61 15.30
C GLY A 609 33.65 -33.36 15.07
N ALA A 610 33.26 -32.16 14.63
CA ALA A 610 31.85 -31.83 14.35
C ALA A 610 31.30 -32.59 13.14
N THR A 611 29.97 -32.65 13.02
CA THR A 611 29.26 -33.22 11.87
C THR A 611 28.84 -32.13 10.88
N LEU A 612 29.11 -32.33 9.60
CA LEU A 612 28.67 -31.47 8.50
C LEU A 612 27.78 -32.27 7.55
N VAL A 613 26.53 -31.86 7.40
CA VAL A 613 25.57 -32.44 6.46
C VAL A 613 25.44 -31.52 5.25
N LEU A 614 25.64 -32.06 4.05
CA LEU A 614 25.47 -31.34 2.78
C LEU A 614 24.29 -31.94 2.03
N ASN A 615 23.28 -31.13 1.74
CA ASN A 615 22.24 -31.50 0.79
C ASN A 615 22.76 -31.30 -0.64
N ALA A 616 23.16 -32.40 -1.27
CA ALA A 616 23.75 -32.39 -2.59
C ALA A 616 23.51 -33.72 -3.30
N ALA A 617 23.15 -33.65 -4.58
CA ALA A 617 23.11 -34.80 -5.49
C ALA A 617 24.53 -35.19 -5.94
N TRP A 618 25.44 -35.44 -4.98
CA TRP A 618 26.85 -35.73 -5.23
C TRP A 618 27.22 -37.14 -4.76
N SER A 619 28.06 -37.83 -5.52
CA SER A 619 28.77 -39.01 -5.00
C SER A 619 29.97 -38.61 -4.14
N VAL A 620 30.56 -39.57 -3.43
CA VAL A 620 31.79 -39.37 -2.64
C VAL A 620 32.94 -38.87 -3.54
N GLU A 621 33.04 -39.38 -4.77
CA GLU A 621 34.06 -38.97 -5.74
C GLU A 621 33.81 -37.56 -6.28
N GLU A 622 32.55 -37.17 -6.45
CA GLU A 622 32.21 -35.83 -6.92
C GLU A 622 32.53 -34.74 -5.89
N LEU A 623 32.44 -35.03 -4.60
CA LEU A 623 32.86 -34.10 -3.54
C LEU A 623 34.34 -33.71 -3.69
N GLU A 624 35.20 -34.63 -4.12
CA GLU A 624 36.64 -34.38 -4.33
C GLU A 624 36.92 -33.47 -5.53
N THR A 625 35.99 -33.36 -6.49
CA THR A 625 36.19 -32.56 -7.71
C THR A 625 35.41 -31.25 -7.69
N LYS A 626 34.27 -31.21 -6.99
CA LYS A 626 33.36 -30.06 -6.92
C LYS A 626 33.66 -29.10 -5.75
N THR A 627 34.53 -29.47 -4.82
CA THR A 627 34.91 -28.61 -3.66
C THR A 627 36.35 -28.12 -3.75
N SER A 628 36.63 -26.95 -3.15
CA SER A 628 37.97 -26.35 -3.17
C SER A 628 38.99 -27.16 -2.35
N ALA A 629 40.28 -26.99 -2.66
CA ALA A 629 41.36 -27.58 -1.87
C ALA A 629 41.35 -27.02 -0.44
N ALA A 630 41.14 -25.71 -0.28
CA ALA A 630 40.92 -25.06 1.02
C ALA A 630 39.82 -25.71 1.88
N PHE A 631 38.65 -25.99 1.29
CA PHE A 631 37.52 -26.59 2.01
C PHE A 631 37.86 -28.00 2.50
N ARG A 632 38.44 -28.84 1.63
CA ARG A 632 38.86 -30.21 2.00
C ARG A 632 39.97 -30.22 3.04
N PHE A 633 40.95 -29.33 2.91
CA PHE A 633 41.98 -29.15 3.93
C PHE A 633 41.37 -28.81 5.28
N ALA A 634 40.40 -27.89 5.33
CA ALA A 634 39.72 -27.52 6.57
C ALA A 634 38.92 -28.70 7.18
N LEU A 635 38.27 -29.52 6.35
CA LEU A 635 37.58 -30.74 6.80
C LEU A 635 38.56 -31.72 7.47
N GLY A 636 39.71 -31.98 6.83
CA GLY A 636 40.75 -32.86 7.36
C GLY A 636 41.39 -32.30 8.63
N ALA A 637 41.75 -31.02 8.63
CA ALA A 637 42.40 -30.35 9.77
C ALA A 637 41.55 -30.38 11.05
N LYS A 638 40.22 -30.25 10.93
CA LYS A 638 39.29 -30.34 12.05
C LYS A 638 38.69 -31.74 12.26
N ASN A 639 39.08 -32.74 11.46
CA ASN A 639 38.53 -34.09 11.50
C ASN A 639 36.99 -34.10 11.47
N ILE A 640 36.39 -33.36 10.52
CA ILE A 640 34.94 -33.18 10.39
C ILE A 640 34.29 -34.43 9.81
N ARG A 641 33.21 -34.92 10.43
CA ARG A 641 32.38 -36.02 9.89
C ARG A 641 31.43 -35.47 8.82
N VAL A 642 31.60 -35.86 7.56
CA VAL A 642 30.80 -35.35 6.44
C VAL A 642 29.73 -36.35 6.03
N LEU A 643 28.48 -35.90 5.93
CA LEU A 643 27.32 -36.66 5.46
C LEU A 643 26.72 -35.99 4.23
N LEU A 644 26.38 -36.78 3.20
CA LEU A 644 25.69 -36.34 2.00
C LEU A 644 24.26 -36.87 1.97
N ILE A 645 23.33 -36.07 1.47
CA ILE A 645 21.94 -36.49 1.22
C ILE A 645 21.40 -35.76 -0.01
N ASP A 646 20.70 -36.47 -0.90
CA ASP A 646 19.95 -35.86 -2.00
C ASP A 646 18.48 -35.71 -1.62
N MET A 647 18.16 -34.60 -0.94
CA MET A 647 16.78 -34.34 -0.54
C MET A 647 15.87 -34.06 -1.74
N ALA A 648 16.41 -33.59 -2.87
CA ALA A 648 15.60 -33.33 -4.06
C ALA A 648 15.08 -34.64 -4.66
N ASN A 649 15.91 -35.68 -4.68
CA ASN A 649 15.48 -37.02 -5.10
C ASN A 649 14.45 -37.61 -4.14
N VAL A 650 14.69 -37.54 -2.82
CA VAL A 650 13.75 -38.02 -1.80
C VAL A 650 12.39 -37.31 -1.91
N SER A 651 12.39 -36.00 -2.06
CA SER A 651 11.17 -35.22 -2.24
C SER A 651 10.43 -35.59 -3.52
N LYS A 652 11.13 -35.80 -4.63
CA LYS A 652 10.52 -36.17 -5.92
C LYS A 652 9.86 -37.55 -5.88
N GLU A 653 10.50 -38.54 -5.26
CA GLU A 653 9.97 -39.90 -5.18
C GLU A 653 8.73 -39.99 -4.28
N ILE A 654 8.70 -39.23 -3.19
CA ILE A 654 7.59 -39.23 -2.23
C ILE A 654 6.49 -38.21 -2.63
N GLY A 655 6.80 -37.27 -3.53
CA GLY A 655 5.87 -36.22 -3.97
C GLY A 655 5.77 -35.05 -2.97
N LEU A 656 6.85 -34.73 -2.26
CA LEU A 656 6.89 -33.63 -1.29
C LEU A 656 7.05 -32.27 -1.96
N THR A 657 6.26 -31.30 -1.52
CA THR A 657 6.41 -29.89 -1.88
C THR A 657 6.25 -29.00 -0.64
N GLY A 658 6.80 -27.78 -0.70
CA GLY A 658 6.68 -26.77 0.35
C GLY A 658 7.00 -27.29 1.77
N ALA A 659 5.97 -27.36 2.61
CA ALA A 659 6.07 -27.84 3.99
C ALA A 659 6.61 -29.28 4.12
N GLY A 660 6.34 -30.16 3.15
CA GLY A 660 6.89 -31.52 3.14
C GLY A 660 8.42 -31.53 3.07
N ASN A 661 9.03 -30.59 2.33
CA ASN A 661 10.49 -30.44 2.25
C ASN A 661 11.08 -29.94 3.56
N THR A 662 10.34 -29.07 4.28
CA THR A 662 10.74 -28.62 5.62
C THR A 662 10.74 -29.78 6.61
N LEU A 663 9.71 -30.63 6.57
CA LEU A 663 9.62 -31.84 7.39
C LEU A 663 10.78 -32.81 7.09
N LEU A 664 11.09 -33.05 5.81
CA LEU A 664 12.24 -33.88 5.41
C LEU A 664 13.56 -33.32 5.97
N GLY A 665 13.78 -32.01 5.89
CA GLY A 665 14.97 -31.36 6.45
C GLY A 665 15.05 -31.48 7.97
N GLN A 666 13.91 -31.32 8.66
CA GLN A 666 13.80 -31.51 10.11
C GLN A 666 14.15 -32.95 10.51
N ILE A 667 13.61 -33.95 9.81
CA ILE A 667 13.89 -35.37 10.06
C ILE A 667 15.36 -35.68 9.80
N THR A 668 15.92 -35.16 8.70
CA THR A 668 17.35 -35.30 8.35
C THR A 668 18.24 -34.77 9.47
N PHE A 669 17.95 -33.57 9.98
CA PHE A 669 18.66 -33.00 11.12
C PHE A 669 18.59 -33.93 12.35
N LEU A 670 17.39 -34.34 12.77
CA LEU A 670 17.21 -35.17 13.96
C LEU A 670 17.93 -36.52 13.87
N LYS A 671 17.92 -37.13 12.69
CA LYS A 671 18.63 -38.39 12.42
C LYS A 671 20.14 -38.24 12.49
N THR A 672 20.68 -37.18 11.88
CA THR A 672 22.12 -36.98 11.73
C THR A 672 22.78 -36.30 12.93
N TYR A 673 22.03 -35.59 13.77
CA TYR A 673 22.56 -34.86 14.92
C TYR A 673 22.88 -35.76 16.13
N SER A 674 21.94 -36.58 16.62
CA SER A 674 22.19 -37.48 17.75
C SER A 674 21.24 -38.68 17.79
N SER A 675 21.79 -39.88 17.88
CA SER A 675 21.04 -41.15 17.99
C SER A 675 20.19 -41.24 19.25
N ASN A 676 20.62 -40.64 20.36
CA ASN A 676 19.90 -40.68 21.64
C ASN A 676 18.63 -39.81 21.66
N LEU A 677 18.48 -38.87 20.72
CA LEU A 677 17.27 -38.06 20.60
C LEU A 677 16.19 -38.75 19.74
N GLN A 678 16.49 -39.86 19.07
CA GLN A 678 15.63 -40.45 18.02
C GLN A 678 14.34 -41.11 18.54
N GLU A 679 14.38 -41.86 19.65
CA GLU A 679 13.20 -42.63 20.12
C GLU A 679 12.08 -41.74 20.71
N ALA A 680 12.42 -40.62 21.35
CA ALA A 680 11.45 -39.68 21.92
C ALA A 680 11.04 -38.53 20.96
N ALA A 681 11.79 -38.33 19.87
CA ALA A 681 11.60 -37.24 18.94
C ALA A 681 10.39 -37.46 18.01
N PHE A 682 10.32 -38.56 17.27
CA PHE A 682 9.33 -38.67 16.19
C PHE A 682 7.86 -38.69 16.68
N GLU A 683 7.60 -39.12 17.92
CA GLU A 683 6.26 -39.12 18.52
C GLU A 683 5.71 -37.71 18.83
N LYS A 684 6.58 -36.68 18.92
CA LYS A 684 6.18 -35.30 19.25
C LYS A 684 6.21 -34.36 18.04
N ILE A 685 6.70 -34.82 16.88
CA ILE A 685 6.74 -34.00 15.65
C ILE A 685 5.31 -33.70 15.17
N ASP A 686 4.41 -34.67 15.23
CA ASP A 686 3.02 -34.54 14.78
C ASP A 686 2.27 -33.38 15.47
N ARG A 687 2.57 -33.10 16.74
CA ARG A 687 1.99 -32.00 17.53
C ARG A 687 2.42 -30.60 17.06
N GLN A 688 3.43 -30.50 16.19
CA GLN A 688 3.90 -29.20 15.67
C GLN A 688 3.17 -28.75 14.42
N TYR A 689 2.53 -29.70 13.73
CA TYR A 689 1.84 -29.48 12.47
C TYR A 689 0.32 -29.52 12.74
N ASP A 690 -0.36 -28.44 12.38
CA ASP A 690 -1.82 -28.36 12.47
C ASP A 690 -2.42 -28.99 11.22
N THR A 691 -2.90 -30.23 11.34
CA THR A 691 -3.49 -30.97 10.23
C THR A 691 -4.77 -31.66 10.67
N SER A 692 -5.78 -31.62 9.81
CA SER A 692 -7.02 -32.35 9.99
C SER A 692 -6.83 -33.88 9.97
N ASN A 693 -5.67 -34.37 9.52
CA ASN A 693 -5.38 -35.80 9.36
C ASN A 693 -4.03 -36.21 9.97
N HIS A 694 -3.97 -36.25 11.30
CA HIS A 694 -2.78 -36.68 12.06
C HIS A 694 -2.32 -38.11 11.73
N LYS A 695 -3.20 -38.98 11.24
CA LYS A 695 -2.82 -40.36 10.88
C LYS A 695 -1.89 -40.37 9.66
N LEU A 696 -2.28 -39.68 8.58
CA LEU A 696 -1.45 -39.56 7.38
C LEU A 696 -0.10 -38.89 7.68
N LEU A 697 -0.08 -37.90 8.58
CA LEU A 697 1.16 -37.26 8.99
C LEU A 697 2.10 -38.26 9.70
N LYS A 698 1.59 -39.13 10.57
CA LYS A 698 2.40 -40.16 11.23
C LYS A 698 2.97 -41.16 10.23
N ASP A 699 2.16 -41.60 9.26
CA ASP A 699 2.59 -42.52 8.20
C ASP A 699 3.63 -41.87 7.27
N LEU A 700 3.49 -40.57 7.01
CA LEU A 700 4.49 -39.80 6.26
C LEU A 700 5.80 -39.68 7.06
N ILE A 701 5.74 -39.35 8.35
CA ILE A 701 6.91 -39.24 9.21
C ILE A 701 7.69 -40.56 9.23
N SER A 702 7.02 -41.71 9.41
CA SER A 702 7.70 -43.01 9.40
C SER A 702 8.35 -43.30 8.05
N THR A 703 7.64 -43.02 6.94
CA THR A 703 8.18 -43.18 5.58
C THR A 703 9.43 -42.33 5.35
N LEU A 704 9.41 -41.06 5.79
CA LEU A 704 10.54 -40.14 5.65
C LEU A 704 11.73 -40.58 6.51
N VAL A 705 11.48 -41.05 7.74
CA VAL A 705 12.52 -41.61 8.61
C VAL A 705 13.23 -42.79 7.93
N ASP A 706 12.47 -43.73 7.38
CA ASP A 706 13.04 -44.90 6.69
C ASP A 706 13.79 -44.53 5.41
N ARG A 707 13.31 -43.52 4.66
CA ARG A 707 13.98 -43.07 3.43
C ARG A 707 15.27 -42.32 3.73
N VAL A 708 15.28 -41.43 4.72
CA VAL A 708 16.48 -40.69 5.15
C VAL A 708 17.58 -41.66 5.60
N ASP A 709 17.25 -42.70 6.36
CA ASP A 709 18.23 -43.71 6.79
C ASP A 709 18.90 -44.46 5.62
N LYS A 710 18.24 -44.56 4.45
CA LYS A 710 18.77 -45.22 3.26
C LYS A 710 19.56 -44.28 2.34
N GLU A 711 19.24 -42.99 2.33
CA GLU A 711 19.81 -42.01 1.40
C GLU A 711 20.96 -41.19 1.99
N VAL A 712 21.13 -41.18 3.30
CA VAL A 712 22.29 -40.53 3.93
C VAL A 712 23.55 -41.36 3.68
N ILE A 713 24.55 -40.75 3.02
CA ILE A 713 25.84 -41.36 2.73
C ILE A 713 26.90 -40.71 3.62
N GLU A 714 27.61 -41.53 4.40
CA GLU A 714 28.77 -41.07 5.17
C GLU A 714 30.03 -41.08 4.30
N VAL A 715 30.71 -39.93 4.22
CA VAL A 715 31.95 -39.78 3.45
C VAL A 715 33.12 -40.31 4.28
N PRO A 716 33.90 -41.29 3.77
CA PRO A 716 35.06 -41.81 4.48
C PRO A 716 36.14 -40.73 4.62
N GLN A 717 36.78 -40.65 5.78
CA GLN A 717 37.91 -39.74 6.01
C GLN A 717 39.05 -40.01 5.02
N ASN A 718 39.52 -38.97 4.34
CA ASN A 718 40.63 -39.06 3.41
C ASN A 718 41.90 -38.46 4.02
N ALA A 719 42.90 -39.31 4.30
CA ALA A 719 44.17 -38.88 4.89
C ALA A 719 44.92 -37.85 4.01
N ASN A 720 44.67 -37.84 2.70
CA ASN A 720 45.32 -36.92 1.77
C ASN A 720 44.84 -35.46 1.95
N TRP A 721 43.70 -35.22 2.61
CA TRP A 721 43.20 -33.86 2.83
C TRP A 721 44.13 -32.99 3.69
N LEU A 722 44.88 -33.59 4.61
CA LEU A 722 45.86 -32.88 5.45
C LEU A 722 47.16 -32.52 4.71
N SER A 723 47.43 -33.18 3.58
CA SER A 723 48.65 -32.99 2.78
C SER A 723 48.42 -32.16 1.51
N ILE A 724 47.25 -31.51 1.37
CA ILE A 724 46.95 -30.65 0.23
C ILE A 724 47.80 -29.37 0.32
N GLU A 725 48.59 -29.08 -0.71
CA GLU A 725 49.28 -27.79 -0.85
C GLU A 725 48.27 -26.69 -1.27
N LEU A 726 48.20 -25.61 -0.50
CA LEU A 726 47.25 -24.52 -0.71
C LEU A 726 47.87 -23.41 -1.56
N GLY A 727 47.25 -23.07 -2.70
CA GLY A 727 47.65 -21.95 -3.54
C GLY A 727 47.07 -20.61 -3.09
N GLU A 728 47.36 -19.52 -3.81
CA GLU A 728 46.80 -18.18 -3.51
C GLU A 728 45.26 -18.15 -3.53
N ALA A 729 44.64 -18.85 -4.48
CA ALA A 729 43.17 -18.95 -4.56
C ALA A 729 42.56 -19.69 -3.35
N ASP A 730 43.29 -20.65 -2.78
CA ASP A 730 42.87 -21.39 -1.58
C ASP A 730 43.02 -20.54 -0.31
N GLN A 731 44.05 -19.69 -0.25
CA GLN A 731 44.18 -18.72 0.84
C GLN A 731 43.03 -17.70 0.84
N ALA A 732 42.60 -17.26 -0.35
CA ALA A 732 41.42 -16.41 -0.50
C ALA A 732 40.13 -17.14 -0.05
N ALA A 733 39.98 -18.43 -0.35
CA ALA A 733 38.85 -19.24 0.12
C ALA A 733 38.82 -19.40 1.66
N LEU A 734 39.98 -19.55 2.31
CA LEU A 734 40.07 -19.56 3.77
C LEU A 734 39.73 -18.20 4.40
N ALA A 735 39.94 -17.11 3.67
CA ALA A 735 39.60 -15.75 4.07
C ALA A 735 38.12 -15.37 3.81
N LEU A 736 37.30 -16.28 3.26
CA LEU A 736 35.87 -16.03 3.07
C LEU A 736 35.17 -15.75 4.42
N PRO A 737 34.06 -14.96 4.41
CA PRO A 737 33.28 -14.69 5.59
C PRO A 737 32.85 -15.98 6.32
N LYS A 738 32.99 -15.97 7.65
CA LYS A 738 32.64 -17.09 8.54
C LYS A 738 31.17 -17.08 8.96
N ARG A 739 30.48 -15.96 8.72
CA ARG A 739 29.12 -15.69 9.19
C ARG A 739 28.39 -14.79 8.20
N VAL A 740 27.07 -14.92 8.16
CA VAL A 740 26.19 -14.03 7.42
C VAL A 740 26.12 -12.68 8.15
N MET A 741 26.40 -11.60 7.42
CA MET A 741 26.14 -10.24 7.89
C MET A 741 24.73 -9.83 7.46
N PRO A 742 23.87 -9.35 8.38
CA PRO A 742 22.50 -9.01 8.03
C PRO A 742 22.45 -7.82 7.05
N THR A 743 22.07 -8.05 5.79
CA THR A 743 22.02 -7.00 4.75
C THR A 743 20.60 -6.56 4.43
N LEU A 744 20.49 -5.30 4.04
CA LEU A 744 19.26 -4.53 3.89
C LEU A 744 18.59 -4.58 2.51
N ARG A 745 18.61 -5.70 1.77
CA ARG A 745 17.94 -5.72 0.45
C ARG A 745 16.40 -5.74 0.52
N GLY A 746 15.82 -5.45 1.69
CA GLY A 746 14.43 -5.00 1.88
C GLY A 746 14.28 -3.58 2.48
N ILE A 747 15.37 -2.80 2.60
CA ILE A 747 15.37 -1.43 3.17
C ILE A 747 15.94 -0.38 2.21
N ALA A 748 16.57 -0.77 1.09
CA ALA A 748 16.96 0.19 0.04
C ALA A 748 15.78 1.01 -0.54
N ASN A 749 14.54 0.63 -0.22
CA ASN A 749 13.30 1.31 -0.60
C ASN A 749 12.61 2.05 0.57
N ALA A 750 13.28 2.24 1.72
CA ALA A 750 12.77 3.07 2.81
C ALA A 750 13.26 4.54 2.71
N PHE A 751 14.35 4.78 1.98
CA PHE A 751 14.87 6.12 1.68
C PHE A 751 14.71 6.55 0.22
N ASP A 752 14.35 5.62 -0.67
CA ASP A 752 13.79 5.95 -1.99
C ASP A 752 12.28 5.68 -1.94
N GLY A 753 11.48 6.69 -2.28
CA GLY A 753 10.03 6.63 -2.22
C GLY A 753 9.46 5.67 -3.27
N SER A 754 9.45 4.37 -2.99
CA SER A 754 8.55 3.35 -3.56
C SER A 754 8.97 2.04 -2.90
N VAL A 755 8.15 1.36 -2.12
CA VAL A 755 7.22 0.34 -2.60
C VAL A 755 6.34 0.04 -1.39
N ILE A 756 5.12 0.61 -1.37
CA ILE A 756 3.98 -0.18 -0.92
C ILE A 756 4.00 -1.39 -1.83
N SER A 757 4.13 -2.58 -1.27
CA SER A 757 4.04 -3.86 -1.97
C SER A 757 2.91 -3.82 -3.01
N THR A 758 3.28 -3.58 -4.26
CA THR A 758 2.48 -3.82 -5.47
C THR A 758 2.73 -5.22 -6.00
N GLU A 759 3.25 -6.14 -5.18
CA GLU A 759 3.57 -7.51 -5.62
C GLU A 759 2.63 -8.58 -5.04
N SER A 760 1.70 -8.25 -4.14
CA SER A 760 0.68 -9.23 -3.67
C SER A 760 -0.70 -9.09 -4.34
N ASP A 761 -0.86 -8.18 -5.31
CA ASP A 761 -2.07 -8.04 -6.14
C ASP A 761 -1.79 -8.21 -7.66
N VAL A 762 -0.60 -8.71 -8.00
CA VAL A 762 -0.26 -9.18 -9.34
C VAL A 762 -0.39 -10.70 -9.31
N GLU A 763 -1.62 -11.18 -9.45
CA GLU A 763 -1.79 -12.41 -10.20
C GLU A 763 -1.22 -12.16 -11.59
N SER A 764 -0.10 -12.81 -11.89
CA SER A 764 0.37 -12.97 -13.24
C SER A 764 -0.69 -13.77 -14.01
N SER A 765 -1.58 -13.08 -14.72
CA SER A 765 -2.18 -13.68 -15.91
C SER A 765 -1.05 -13.86 -16.92
N GLU A 766 -0.91 -15.07 -17.46
CA GLU A 766 0.17 -15.47 -18.38
C GLU A 766 0.22 -14.66 -19.71
N ASP A 767 -0.69 -13.72 -19.92
CA ASP A 767 -0.70 -12.80 -21.05
C ASP A 767 -0.54 -11.35 -20.54
N GLY A 768 0.51 -10.67 -20.99
CA GLY A 768 0.95 -9.34 -20.54
C GLY A 768 0.01 -8.14 -20.80
N GLU A 769 -1.27 -8.24 -20.44
CA GLU A 769 -2.17 -7.09 -20.37
C GLU A 769 -2.22 -6.54 -18.94
N VAL A 770 -1.72 -5.31 -18.77
CA VAL A 770 -1.88 -4.54 -17.53
C VAL A 770 -3.38 -4.26 -17.33
N ALA A 771 -3.98 -4.79 -16.27
CA ALA A 771 -5.38 -4.58 -15.93
C ALA A 771 -5.66 -3.08 -15.61
N LEU A 772 -6.10 -2.33 -16.63
CA LEU A 772 -6.50 -0.92 -16.53
C LEU A 772 -7.85 -0.77 -15.82
N GLY A 773 -7.95 0.20 -14.90
CA GLY A 773 -9.20 0.65 -14.30
C GLY A 773 -9.56 0.12 -12.90
N LYS A 774 -8.68 -0.52 -12.13
CA LYS A 774 -9.04 -1.00 -10.76
C LYS A 774 -9.63 0.13 -9.87
N THR A 775 -10.70 -0.18 -9.14
CA THR A 775 -11.25 0.69 -8.09
C THR A 775 -10.24 0.83 -6.97
N SER A 776 -9.99 2.07 -6.54
CA SER A 776 -9.01 2.41 -5.49
C SER A 776 -9.73 2.81 -4.21
N ASN A 777 -9.19 2.43 -3.06
CA ASN A 777 -9.65 2.95 -1.77
C ASN A 777 -9.43 4.47 -1.70
N TRP A 778 -10.45 5.22 -1.27
CA TRP A 778 -10.39 6.69 -1.18
C TRP A 778 -9.22 7.19 -0.30
N HIS A 779 -8.86 6.43 0.74
CA HIS A 779 -7.71 6.72 1.61
C HIS A 779 -6.38 6.79 0.82
N LYS A 780 -6.20 5.94 -0.21
CA LYS A 780 -4.98 5.93 -1.03
C LYS A 780 -4.86 7.20 -1.87
N ALA A 781 -5.97 7.64 -2.46
CA ALA A 781 -6.04 8.92 -3.17
C ALA A 781 -5.82 10.11 -2.21
N ALA A 782 -6.38 10.06 -1.00
CA ALA A 782 -6.15 11.06 0.03
C ALA A 782 -4.67 11.12 0.44
N TRP A 783 -3.99 9.98 0.60
CA TRP A 783 -2.55 9.94 0.87
C TRP A 783 -1.71 10.49 -0.28
N GLN A 784 -2.06 10.17 -1.53
CA GLN A 784 -1.36 10.72 -2.71
C GLN A 784 -1.47 12.23 -2.82
N LEU A 785 -2.57 12.82 -2.34
CA LEU A 785 -2.78 14.27 -2.29
C LEU A 785 -2.12 14.93 -1.08
N LEU A 786 -2.22 14.31 0.10
CA LEU A 786 -1.61 14.81 1.34
C LEU A 786 -0.08 14.73 1.33
N PHE A 787 0.47 13.79 0.56
CA PHE A 787 1.91 13.52 0.47
C PHE A 787 2.36 13.57 -0.99
N SER A 788 2.07 14.67 -1.69
CA SER A 788 2.33 14.81 -3.13
C SER A 788 3.80 14.54 -3.55
N GLU A 789 4.73 14.92 -2.69
CA GLU A 789 6.17 14.74 -2.84
C GLU A 789 6.59 13.27 -2.72
N ALA A 790 5.80 12.46 -1.99
CA ALA A 790 6.05 11.05 -1.72
C ALA A 790 5.74 10.13 -2.90
N TYR A 791 4.73 10.53 -3.66
CA TYR A 791 4.13 9.73 -4.73
C TYR A 791 4.42 10.32 -6.11
N ASP A 792 5.29 11.34 -6.18
CA ASP A 792 5.49 12.22 -7.35
C ASP A 792 4.14 12.68 -7.95
N THR A 793 3.14 12.89 -7.07
CA THR A 793 1.79 13.30 -7.47
C THR A 793 1.84 14.76 -7.87
N LYS A 794 1.69 15.02 -9.17
CA LYS A 794 1.63 16.39 -9.68
C LYS A 794 0.18 16.76 -9.97
N LYS A 795 -0.26 17.88 -9.42
CA LYS A 795 -1.50 18.52 -9.85
C LYS A 795 -1.24 19.13 -11.23
N ALA A 796 -1.61 18.40 -12.28
CA ALA A 796 -1.46 18.82 -13.66
C ALA A 796 -2.83 18.84 -14.34
N LEU A 797 -2.98 19.66 -15.37
CA LEU A 797 -4.13 19.59 -16.27
C LEU A 797 -4.09 18.25 -17.02
N SER A 798 -5.28 17.71 -17.32
CA SER A 798 -5.46 16.37 -17.94
C SER A 798 -4.59 16.18 -19.19
N ASP A 799 -4.50 17.21 -20.04
CA ASP A 799 -4.03 17.09 -21.42
C ASP A 799 -2.73 17.86 -21.69
N GLY A 800 -1.58 17.20 -21.50
CA GLY A 800 -0.27 17.58 -22.06
C GLY A 800 0.34 18.94 -21.67
N ASP A 801 1.57 19.20 -22.15
CA ASP A 801 2.38 20.39 -21.85
C ASP A 801 1.89 21.69 -22.56
N HIS A 802 0.70 21.68 -23.18
CA HIS A 802 0.17 22.78 -24.00
C HIS A 802 -1.31 23.15 -23.71
N SER A 803 -1.82 22.82 -22.52
CA SER A 803 -3.15 23.24 -22.06
C SER A 803 -3.06 24.34 -21.01
N TYR A 804 -4.00 25.26 -21.03
CA TYR A 804 -4.09 26.43 -20.15
C TYR A 804 -5.44 26.44 -19.44
N LEU A 805 -5.46 26.94 -18.21
CA LEU A 805 -6.70 27.22 -17.49
C LEU A 805 -7.01 28.71 -17.61
N VAL A 806 -8.12 29.05 -18.26
CA VAL A 806 -8.57 30.44 -18.46
C VAL A 806 -9.92 30.66 -17.80
N LYS A 807 -10.27 31.91 -17.49
CA LYS A 807 -11.48 32.25 -16.75
C LYS A 807 -12.43 33.06 -17.61
N ILE A 808 -13.73 32.73 -17.61
CA ILE A 808 -14.72 33.46 -18.38
C ILE A 808 -14.91 34.86 -17.80
N THR A 809 -14.75 35.88 -18.65
CA THR A 809 -14.94 37.30 -18.31
C THR A 809 -16.23 37.85 -18.91
N GLU A 810 -16.63 37.37 -20.08
CA GLU A 810 -17.90 37.72 -20.71
C GLU A 810 -18.54 36.50 -21.35
N ASN A 811 -19.86 36.36 -21.17
CA ASN A 811 -20.71 35.44 -21.93
C ASN A 811 -21.97 36.21 -22.36
N ARG A 812 -21.95 36.72 -23.60
CA ARG A 812 -22.99 37.60 -24.12
C ARG A 812 -23.64 37.03 -25.37
N ARG A 813 -24.94 36.79 -25.32
CA ARG A 813 -25.73 36.46 -26.51
C ARG A 813 -25.79 37.67 -27.46
N LEU A 814 -25.46 37.44 -28.74
CA LEU A 814 -25.46 38.44 -29.80
C LEU A 814 -26.77 38.45 -30.61
N THR A 815 -27.54 37.36 -30.58
CA THR A 815 -28.85 37.27 -31.25
C THR A 815 -30.00 37.60 -30.27
N PRO A 816 -31.15 38.10 -30.75
CA PRO A 816 -32.32 38.28 -29.89
C PRO A 816 -32.76 36.98 -29.22
N THR A 817 -33.29 37.06 -27.99
CA THR A 817 -33.81 35.89 -27.25
C THR A 817 -34.99 35.22 -27.95
N THR A 818 -35.72 35.97 -28.77
CA THR A 818 -36.83 35.50 -29.60
C THR A 818 -36.38 34.78 -30.88
N TYR A 819 -35.08 34.81 -31.21
CA TYR A 819 -34.52 34.15 -32.37
C TYR A 819 -34.09 32.71 -32.05
N ASP A 820 -34.31 31.79 -32.99
CA ASP A 820 -34.06 30.35 -32.84
C ASP A 820 -32.57 30.04 -32.68
N ARG A 821 -31.69 30.73 -33.41
CA ARG A 821 -30.24 30.53 -33.29
C ARG A 821 -29.64 31.36 -32.17
N ASN A 822 -29.04 30.69 -31.20
CA ASN A 822 -28.24 31.33 -30.16
C ASN A 822 -26.79 31.50 -30.65
N VAL A 823 -26.43 32.70 -31.08
CA VAL A 823 -25.02 33.07 -31.34
C VAL A 823 -24.56 33.93 -30.19
N PHE A 824 -23.42 33.61 -29.60
CA PHE A 824 -22.91 34.26 -28.41
C PHE A 824 -21.40 34.52 -28.51
N HIS A 825 -21.01 35.58 -27.82
CA HIS A 825 -19.65 36.02 -27.63
C HIS A 825 -19.15 35.51 -26.29
N LEU A 826 -17.95 34.93 -26.30
CA LEU A 826 -17.23 34.57 -25.09
C LEU A 826 -15.91 35.31 -25.02
N GLU A 827 -15.56 35.78 -23.84
CA GLU A 827 -14.23 36.28 -23.53
C GLU A 827 -13.63 35.49 -22.37
N PHE A 828 -12.33 35.21 -22.49
CA PHE A 828 -11.57 34.52 -21.45
C PHE A 828 -10.36 35.35 -21.04
N ASP A 829 -10.20 35.56 -19.74
CA ASP A 829 -9.00 36.16 -19.16
C ASP A 829 -7.80 35.23 -19.32
N THR A 830 -6.74 35.76 -19.92
CA THR A 830 -5.45 35.09 -20.12
C THR A 830 -4.34 35.69 -19.24
N SER A 831 -4.69 36.61 -18.33
CA SER A 831 -3.76 37.16 -17.35
C SER A 831 -3.12 36.04 -16.52
N ASN A 832 -1.80 36.06 -16.39
CA ASN A 832 -1.04 35.08 -15.60
C ASN A 832 -1.12 33.62 -16.05
N THR A 833 -1.68 33.33 -17.24
CA THR A 833 -1.74 31.95 -17.77
C THR A 833 -0.55 31.61 -18.68
N GLY A 834 0.13 32.63 -19.21
CA GLY A 834 1.20 32.47 -20.19
C GLY A 834 0.71 32.14 -21.61
N LEU A 835 -0.61 32.06 -21.82
CA LEU A 835 -1.21 31.73 -23.11
C LEU A 835 -0.86 32.80 -24.15
N LYS A 836 -0.19 32.38 -25.22
CA LYS A 836 0.10 33.17 -26.42
C LYS A 836 -0.56 32.53 -27.62
N TYR A 837 -1.12 33.36 -28.49
CA TYR A 837 -1.74 32.94 -29.74
C TYR A 837 -1.45 33.95 -30.84
N ASP A 838 -1.30 33.45 -32.06
CA ASP A 838 -1.11 34.26 -33.24
C ASP A 838 -2.44 34.50 -33.97
N ILE A 839 -2.43 35.48 -34.87
CA ILE A 839 -3.59 35.80 -35.69
C ILE A 839 -3.90 34.61 -36.61
N GLY A 840 -5.13 34.10 -36.49
CA GLY A 840 -5.59 32.93 -37.24
C GLY A 840 -5.79 31.69 -36.41
N ASP A 841 -5.11 31.59 -35.27
CA ASP A 841 -5.14 30.40 -34.43
C ASP A 841 -6.55 30.05 -33.94
N ALA A 842 -6.74 28.77 -33.62
CA ALA A 842 -7.96 28.26 -33.04
C ALA A 842 -7.76 27.91 -31.56
N LEU A 843 -8.72 28.28 -30.72
CA LEU A 843 -8.79 27.89 -29.32
C LEU A 843 -9.52 26.55 -29.22
N GLY A 844 -8.81 25.51 -28.78
CA GLY A 844 -9.36 24.21 -28.45
C GLY A 844 -10.03 24.25 -27.07
N ILE A 845 -11.35 24.18 -27.03
CA ILE A 845 -12.12 24.09 -25.78
C ILE A 845 -12.25 22.62 -25.38
N HIS A 846 -11.84 22.28 -24.16
CA HIS A 846 -12.02 20.96 -23.56
C HIS A 846 -13.38 20.89 -22.87
N GLY A 847 -14.42 20.52 -23.63
CA GLY A 847 -15.80 20.48 -23.14
C GLY A 847 -16.10 19.28 -22.24
N TRP A 848 -17.08 19.41 -21.34
CA TRP A 848 -17.54 18.33 -20.46
C TRP A 848 -18.91 17.81 -20.89
N ASN A 849 -19.21 16.55 -20.54
CA ASN A 849 -20.57 16.03 -20.61
C ASN A 849 -21.49 16.75 -19.62
N ASP A 850 -22.79 16.77 -19.91
CA ASP A 850 -23.78 17.41 -19.04
C ASP A 850 -23.81 16.73 -17.66
N THR A 851 -23.82 17.54 -16.60
CA THR A 851 -23.72 17.05 -15.22
C THR A 851 -24.89 16.13 -14.87
N GLN A 852 -26.11 16.50 -15.26
CA GLN A 852 -27.30 15.74 -14.91
C GLN A 852 -27.35 14.42 -15.70
N GLU A 853 -27.05 14.47 -17.01
CA GLU A 853 -27.05 13.24 -17.83
C GLU A 853 -26.03 12.20 -17.35
N VAL A 854 -24.87 12.64 -16.84
CA VAL A 854 -23.86 11.75 -16.24
C VAL A 854 -24.36 11.16 -14.93
N LEU A 855 -24.96 11.96 -14.04
CA LEU A 855 -25.52 11.46 -12.78
C LEU A 855 -26.64 10.43 -13.03
N ASP A 856 -27.55 10.74 -13.95
CA ASP A 856 -28.63 9.83 -14.35
C ASP A 856 -28.08 8.51 -14.95
N PHE A 857 -26.96 8.59 -15.68
CA PHE A 857 -26.28 7.39 -16.19
C PHE A 857 -25.61 6.58 -15.08
N ILE A 858 -24.93 7.23 -14.12
CA ILE A 858 -24.29 6.55 -12.98
C ILE A 858 -25.34 5.82 -12.13
N GLU A 859 -26.49 6.46 -11.88
CA GLU A 859 -27.62 5.85 -11.19
C GLU A 859 -28.15 4.62 -11.94
N PHE A 860 -28.35 4.74 -13.26
CA PHE A 860 -28.72 3.61 -14.12
C PHE A 860 -27.72 2.47 -14.06
N TYR A 861 -26.42 2.77 -13.99
CA TYR A 861 -25.33 1.77 -13.96
C TYR A 861 -25.11 1.13 -12.58
N GLY A 862 -25.81 1.59 -11.54
CA GLY A 862 -25.71 1.05 -10.18
C GLY A 862 -24.42 1.42 -9.45
N GLU A 863 -23.75 2.51 -9.84
CA GLU A 863 -22.46 2.93 -9.30
C GLU A 863 -22.58 4.17 -8.40
N LYS A 864 -21.54 4.45 -7.61
CA LYS A 864 -21.49 5.67 -6.78
C LYS A 864 -20.62 6.75 -7.43
N PRO A 865 -21.09 8.01 -7.54
CA PRO A 865 -20.33 9.10 -8.17
C PRO A 865 -18.93 9.34 -7.59
N GLU A 866 -18.77 9.10 -6.28
CA GLU A 866 -17.56 9.33 -5.49
C GLU A 866 -16.56 8.17 -5.50
N THR A 867 -16.92 7.01 -6.05
CA THR A 867 -16.01 5.86 -6.15
C THR A 867 -14.76 6.26 -6.94
N ILE A 868 -13.59 5.95 -6.41
CA ILE A 868 -12.32 6.31 -7.03
C ILE A 868 -11.85 5.21 -7.99
N VAL A 869 -11.48 5.62 -9.20
CA VAL A 869 -10.93 4.77 -10.24
C VAL A 869 -9.59 5.32 -10.73
N VAL A 870 -8.70 4.43 -11.12
CA VAL A 870 -7.38 4.78 -11.65
C VAL A 870 -7.41 4.63 -13.17
N VAL A 871 -7.18 5.73 -13.88
CA VAL A 871 -7.27 5.83 -15.35
C VAL A 871 -5.89 6.18 -15.92
N PRO A 872 -5.44 5.55 -17.02
CA PRO A 872 -4.19 5.97 -17.66
C PRO A 872 -4.34 7.38 -18.23
N ARG A 873 -3.33 8.25 -18.00
CA ARG A 873 -3.30 9.66 -18.43
C ARG A 873 -3.41 9.83 -19.95
N ALA A 874 -2.95 8.85 -20.71
CA ALA A 874 -3.27 8.72 -22.12
C ALA A 874 -3.92 7.35 -22.28
N LEU A 875 -5.18 7.31 -22.77
CA LEU A 875 -5.73 6.06 -23.30
C LEU A 875 -4.74 5.57 -24.38
N ALA A 876 -4.08 4.45 -24.10
CA ALA A 876 -2.76 4.06 -24.59
C ALA A 876 -2.63 3.80 -26.10
N LYS A 877 -3.51 4.32 -26.95
CA LYS A 877 -3.53 3.97 -28.37
C LYS A 877 -2.45 4.66 -29.22
N ASN A 878 -1.80 5.73 -28.74
CA ASN A 878 -0.86 6.53 -29.55
C ASN A 878 0.46 6.93 -28.82
N ALA A 879 0.82 6.32 -27.68
CA ALA A 879 2.07 6.67 -27.00
C ALA A 879 3.27 6.02 -27.71
N PRO A 880 4.39 6.74 -27.96
CA PRO A 880 5.62 6.14 -28.47
C PRO A 880 6.10 4.99 -27.57
N GLU A 881 6.59 3.90 -28.16
CA GLU A 881 7.17 2.77 -27.43
C GLU A 881 8.22 3.26 -26.42
N GLY A 882 8.10 2.80 -25.16
CA GLY A 882 9.00 3.19 -24.06
C GLY A 882 8.53 4.36 -23.17
N THR A 883 7.37 4.96 -23.45
CA THR A 883 6.82 6.03 -22.59
C THR A 883 6.18 5.45 -21.32
N GLN A 884 6.63 5.86 -20.13
CA GLN A 884 5.99 5.48 -18.87
C GLN A 884 4.50 5.89 -18.84
N VAL A 885 3.61 4.91 -18.67
CA VAL A 885 2.17 5.15 -18.52
C VAL A 885 1.92 5.82 -17.17
N ARG A 886 1.73 7.13 -17.18
CA ARG A 886 1.28 7.88 -15.99
C ARG A 886 -0.20 7.58 -15.75
N HIS A 887 -0.57 7.39 -14.48
CA HIS A 887 -1.95 7.14 -14.08
C HIS A 887 -2.54 8.39 -13.42
N GLN A 888 -3.83 8.62 -13.65
CA GLN A 888 -4.66 9.62 -13.01
C GLN A 888 -5.64 8.94 -12.06
N THR A 889 -5.94 9.58 -10.94
CA THR A 889 -6.87 9.07 -9.94
C THR A 889 -8.06 10.02 -9.87
N ASN A 890 -9.23 9.53 -10.27
CA ASN A 890 -10.43 10.33 -10.45
C ASN A 890 -11.64 9.61 -9.86
N SER A 891 -12.69 10.35 -9.53
CA SER A 891 -13.97 9.72 -9.24
C SER A 891 -14.66 9.24 -10.52
N ILE A 892 -15.56 8.26 -10.42
CA ILE A 892 -16.37 7.79 -11.55
C ILE A 892 -17.07 8.98 -12.23
N PHE A 893 -17.62 9.90 -11.44
CA PHE A 893 -18.24 11.12 -11.96
C PHE A 893 -17.28 11.94 -12.81
N GLN A 894 -16.06 12.20 -12.34
CA GLN A 894 -15.06 12.96 -13.10
C GLN A 894 -14.67 12.27 -14.41
N VAL A 895 -14.48 10.95 -14.38
CA VAL A 895 -14.10 10.19 -15.59
C VAL A 895 -15.21 10.24 -16.65
N LEU A 896 -16.46 9.99 -16.25
CA LEU A 896 -17.60 10.01 -17.18
C LEU A 896 -17.98 11.42 -17.62
N GLN A 897 -17.69 12.45 -16.82
CA GLN A 897 -17.96 13.84 -17.17
C GLN A 897 -16.88 14.45 -18.06
N GLN A 898 -15.61 14.23 -17.74
CA GLN A 898 -14.49 15.03 -18.25
C GLN A 898 -13.57 14.24 -19.18
N THR A 899 -13.59 12.91 -19.13
CA THR A 899 -12.65 12.07 -19.87
C THR A 899 -13.31 11.30 -21.02
N LEU A 900 -14.44 10.62 -20.77
CA LEU A 900 -15.05 9.71 -21.75
C LEU A 900 -16.19 10.35 -22.53
N ASP A 901 -16.24 10.12 -23.84
CA ASP A 901 -17.27 10.62 -24.76
C ASP A 901 -18.53 9.72 -24.72
N LEU A 902 -19.17 9.70 -23.55
CA LEU A 902 -20.33 8.87 -23.22
C LEU A 902 -21.56 9.19 -24.08
N PHE A 903 -21.75 10.47 -24.42
CA PHE A 903 -22.87 10.93 -25.26
C PHE A 903 -22.48 11.11 -26.73
N GLY A 904 -21.29 10.65 -27.11
CA GLY A 904 -20.83 10.60 -28.49
C GLY A 904 -21.47 9.48 -29.30
N ARG A 905 -21.19 9.49 -30.61
CA ARG A 905 -21.71 8.51 -31.56
C ARG A 905 -20.95 7.17 -31.46
N PRO A 906 -21.63 6.03 -31.23
CA PRO A 906 -20.99 4.74 -31.12
C PRO A 906 -20.46 4.23 -32.46
N SER A 907 -19.28 3.64 -32.43
CA SER A 907 -18.66 2.98 -33.58
C SER A 907 -19.14 1.52 -33.72
N LYS A 908 -19.03 0.92 -34.90
CA LYS A 908 -19.30 -0.52 -35.08
C LYS A 908 -18.51 -1.40 -34.11
N ARG A 909 -17.28 -0.98 -33.77
CA ARG A 909 -16.42 -1.65 -32.80
C ARG A 909 -17.03 -1.67 -31.39
N PHE A 910 -17.65 -0.58 -30.96
CA PHE A 910 -18.29 -0.51 -29.65
C PHE A 910 -19.41 -1.56 -29.50
N TYR A 911 -20.25 -1.75 -30.53
CA TYR A 911 -21.26 -2.81 -30.52
C TYR A 911 -20.65 -4.21 -30.42
N ALA A 912 -19.54 -4.45 -31.12
CA ALA A 912 -18.83 -5.72 -31.05
C ALA A 912 -18.22 -5.96 -29.66
N ASP A 913 -17.64 -4.92 -29.06
CA ASP A 913 -17.01 -4.96 -27.74
C ASP A 913 -18.04 -5.24 -26.62
N LEU A 914 -19.34 -4.96 -26.82
CA LEU A 914 -20.42 -5.26 -25.86
C LEU A 914 -20.91 -6.71 -25.88
N ILE A 915 -20.76 -7.43 -27.01
CA ILE A 915 -21.27 -8.81 -27.19
C ILE A 915 -20.80 -9.79 -26.10
N PRO A 916 -19.53 -9.77 -25.65
CA PRO A 916 -19.06 -10.66 -24.59
C PRO A 916 -19.75 -10.45 -23.24
N TYR A 917 -20.27 -9.24 -22.99
CA TYR A 917 -20.87 -8.86 -21.71
C TYR A 917 -22.38 -9.07 -21.68
N ALA A 918 -23.01 -9.36 -22.82
CA ALA A 918 -24.45 -9.60 -22.92
C ALA A 918 -24.83 -10.96 -22.31
N THR A 919 -25.48 -10.92 -21.14
CA THR A 919 -25.98 -12.12 -20.45
C THR A 919 -27.29 -12.66 -21.04
N ASN A 920 -28.07 -11.81 -21.72
CA ASN A 920 -29.30 -12.22 -22.41
C ASN A 920 -28.99 -12.68 -23.83
N ALA A 921 -29.37 -13.92 -24.16
CA ALA A 921 -29.12 -14.53 -25.47
C ALA A 921 -29.74 -13.73 -26.63
N THR A 922 -30.94 -13.16 -26.43
CA THR A 922 -31.64 -12.38 -27.46
C THR A 922 -30.94 -11.05 -27.74
N GLU A 923 -30.45 -10.38 -26.70
CA GLU A 923 -29.68 -9.13 -26.83
C GLU A 923 -28.33 -9.40 -27.51
N LYS A 924 -27.68 -10.51 -27.17
CA LYS A 924 -26.41 -10.94 -27.78
C LYS A 924 -26.55 -11.22 -29.28
N GLU A 925 -27.62 -11.92 -29.68
CA GLU A 925 -27.93 -12.16 -31.09
C GLU A 925 -28.25 -10.84 -31.81
N ARG A 926 -28.99 -9.94 -31.16
CA ARG A 926 -29.33 -8.63 -31.72
C ARG A 926 -28.10 -7.74 -31.95
N LEU A 927 -27.20 -7.66 -30.97
CA LEU A 927 -25.92 -6.95 -31.10
C LEU A 927 -25.06 -7.54 -32.24
N SER A 928 -25.06 -8.87 -32.38
CA SER A 928 -24.34 -9.56 -33.47
C SER A 928 -24.94 -9.27 -34.85
N HIS A 929 -26.27 -9.19 -34.95
CA HIS A 929 -26.96 -8.84 -36.19
C HIS A 929 -26.64 -7.39 -36.64
N LEU A 930 -26.60 -6.44 -35.70
CA LEU A 930 -26.33 -5.02 -36.00
C LEU A 930 -24.95 -4.77 -36.63
N ILE A 931 -23.97 -5.65 -36.37
CA ILE A 931 -22.63 -5.56 -36.95
C ILE A 931 -22.46 -6.42 -38.21
N SER A 932 -23.45 -7.25 -38.58
CA SER A 932 -23.40 -8.12 -39.75
C SER A 932 -23.67 -7.37 -41.06
N ALA A 933 -23.51 -8.05 -42.20
CA ALA A 933 -23.83 -7.49 -43.51
C ALA A 933 -25.33 -7.21 -43.65
N GLU A 934 -26.17 -8.07 -43.07
CA GLU A 934 -27.63 -7.99 -43.07
C GLU A 934 -28.14 -6.81 -42.24
N GLY A 935 -27.48 -6.48 -41.12
CA GLY A 935 -27.82 -5.35 -40.25
C GLY A 935 -27.28 -3.99 -40.69
N ALA A 936 -26.57 -3.91 -41.83
CA ALA A 936 -25.90 -2.68 -42.26
C ALA A 936 -26.85 -1.51 -42.54
N ALA A 937 -28.06 -1.78 -43.05
CA ALA A 937 -29.10 -0.78 -43.25
C ALA A 937 -29.61 -0.24 -41.91
N GLU A 938 -29.91 -1.12 -40.95
CA GLU A 938 -30.37 -0.71 -39.62
C GLU A 938 -29.29 0.08 -38.85
N PHE A 939 -28.02 -0.32 -38.97
CA PHE A 939 -26.92 0.45 -38.39
C PHE A 939 -26.85 1.88 -38.97
N LYS A 940 -27.15 2.04 -40.26
CA LYS A 940 -27.22 3.36 -40.91
C LYS A 940 -28.39 4.18 -40.37
N ASP A 941 -29.56 3.57 -40.19
CA ASP A 941 -30.72 4.25 -39.61
C ASP A 941 -30.43 4.70 -38.17
N ARG A 942 -29.75 3.89 -37.36
CA ARG A 942 -29.31 4.24 -35.99
C ARG A 942 -28.32 5.40 -35.96
N VAL A 943 -27.49 5.50 -36.99
CA VAL A 943 -26.57 6.62 -37.19
C VAL A 943 -27.34 7.90 -37.52
N GLU A 944 -28.33 7.82 -38.39
CA GLU A 944 -29.22 8.93 -38.74
C GLU A 944 -30.08 9.36 -37.54
N GLU A 945 -30.43 8.40 -36.68
CA GLU A 945 -31.11 8.63 -35.39
C GLU A 945 -30.21 9.28 -34.33
N THR A 946 -28.90 9.39 -34.57
CA THR A 946 -27.93 10.01 -33.65
C THR A 946 -27.92 9.37 -32.25
N LEU A 947 -28.04 8.03 -32.19
CA LEU A 947 -27.92 7.28 -30.93
C LEU A 947 -26.51 7.46 -30.32
N THR A 948 -26.45 7.47 -28.99
CA THR A 948 -25.21 7.67 -28.21
C THR A 948 -24.75 6.37 -27.53
N HIS A 949 -23.50 6.30 -27.06
CA HIS A 949 -23.04 5.12 -26.29
C HIS A 949 -23.95 4.84 -25.08
N ALA A 950 -24.38 5.88 -24.35
CA ALA A 950 -25.34 5.75 -23.26
C ALA A 950 -26.72 5.24 -23.70
N ASP A 951 -27.22 5.63 -24.88
CA ASP A 951 -28.50 5.11 -25.39
C ASP A 951 -28.39 3.60 -25.70
N ILE A 952 -27.25 3.15 -26.25
CA ILE A 952 -27.02 1.73 -26.55
C ILE A 952 -26.91 0.89 -25.28
N LEU A 953 -26.20 1.37 -24.25
CA LEU A 953 -26.11 0.69 -22.96
C LEU A 953 -27.48 0.59 -22.25
N ARG A 954 -28.37 1.57 -22.47
CA ARG A 954 -29.76 1.51 -21.98
C ARG A 954 -30.65 0.59 -22.82
N GLU A 955 -30.41 0.47 -24.12
CA GLU A 955 -31.14 -0.45 -25.02
C GLU A 955 -30.78 -1.92 -24.74
N PHE A 956 -29.53 -2.20 -24.39
CA PHE A 956 -29.02 -3.55 -24.11
C PHE A 956 -28.53 -3.69 -22.66
N PRO A 957 -29.45 -3.63 -21.67
CA PRO A 957 -29.08 -3.61 -20.25
C PRO A 957 -28.38 -4.89 -19.78
N SER A 958 -28.52 -6.01 -20.50
CA SER A 958 -27.81 -7.25 -20.16
C SER A 958 -26.33 -7.22 -20.54
N ALA A 959 -25.93 -6.31 -21.45
CA ALA A 959 -24.55 -6.06 -21.88
C ALA A 959 -23.90 -5.02 -20.96
N HIS A 960 -23.55 -5.46 -19.75
CA HIS A 960 -23.22 -4.57 -18.63
C HIS A 960 -21.75 -4.71 -18.18
N PRO A 961 -20.77 -4.21 -18.95
CA PRO A 961 -19.36 -4.21 -18.55
C PRO A 961 -19.11 -3.38 -17.27
N SER A 962 -18.05 -3.63 -16.53
CA SER A 962 -17.70 -2.79 -15.37
C SER A 962 -17.19 -1.40 -15.82
N ILE A 963 -17.25 -0.37 -14.96
CA ILE A 963 -16.66 0.96 -15.27
C ILE A 963 -15.18 0.88 -15.76
N PRO A 964 -14.31 0.05 -15.15
CA PRO A 964 -12.95 -0.21 -15.66
C PRO A 964 -12.93 -0.69 -17.12
N GLN A 965 -13.88 -1.56 -17.50
CA GLN A 965 -14.00 -2.08 -18.86
C GLN A 965 -14.56 -1.02 -19.82
N LEU A 966 -15.53 -0.22 -19.38
CA LEU A 966 -16.07 0.90 -20.16
C LEU A 966 -14.99 1.95 -20.51
N ILE A 967 -14.05 2.23 -19.60
CA ILE A 967 -12.92 3.13 -19.85
C ILE A 967 -12.11 2.70 -21.08
N ASN A 968 -11.99 1.39 -21.34
CA ASN A 968 -11.25 0.86 -22.48
C ASN A 968 -12.07 0.84 -23.79
N MET A 969 -13.39 0.81 -23.68
CA MET A 969 -14.33 0.74 -24.81
C MET A 969 -14.70 2.12 -25.36
N LEU A 970 -14.84 3.11 -24.48
CA LEU A 970 -15.30 4.45 -24.84
C LEU A 970 -14.15 5.33 -25.33
N PRO A 971 -14.37 6.16 -26.37
CA PRO A 971 -13.37 7.13 -26.79
C PRO A 971 -13.24 8.28 -25.77
N ALA A 972 -12.07 8.91 -25.71
CA ALA A 972 -11.90 10.15 -24.95
C ALA A 972 -12.59 11.35 -25.63
N ILE A 973 -13.06 12.30 -24.83
CA ILE A 973 -13.54 13.60 -25.29
C ILE A 973 -12.39 14.33 -25.98
N LYS A 974 -12.64 14.82 -27.20
CA LYS A 974 -11.64 15.59 -27.96
C LYS A 974 -11.90 17.09 -27.81
N PRO A 975 -10.86 17.94 -27.72
CA PRO A 975 -11.04 19.38 -27.69
C PRO A 975 -11.69 19.89 -28.99
N ARG A 976 -12.67 20.78 -28.85
CA ARG A 976 -13.33 21.43 -30.00
C ARG A 976 -12.64 22.75 -30.31
N HIS A 977 -12.11 22.86 -31.52
CA HIS A 977 -11.39 24.03 -31.98
C HIS A 977 -12.36 25.08 -32.53
N TYR A 978 -12.25 26.32 -32.03
CA TYR A 978 -12.98 27.48 -32.50
C TYR A 978 -11.99 28.55 -32.94
N SER A 979 -12.21 29.16 -34.11
CA SER A 979 -11.37 30.27 -34.59
C SER A 979 -11.43 31.44 -33.60
N ILE A 980 -10.27 31.99 -33.26
CA ILE A 980 -10.19 33.10 -32.31
C ILE A 980 -10.74 34.38 -32.93
N ALA A 981 -11.56 35.11 -32.17
CA ALA A 981 -12.29 36.30 -32.59
C ALA A 981 -11.67 37.63 -32.11
N SER A 982 -10.42 37.59 -31.64
CA SER A 982 -9.66 38.73 -31.13
C SER A 982 -8.21 38.73 -31.61
N SER A 983 -7.60 39.91 -31.69
CA SER A 983 -6.14 40.03 -31.77
C SER A 983 -5.55 40.08 -30.36
N GLN A 984 -4.50 39.29 -30.08
CA GLN A 984 -3.79 39.41 -28.80
C GLN A 984 -3.05 40.75 -28.66
N LYS A 985 -2.72 41.44 -29.76
CA LYS A 985 -2.10 42.77 -29.68
C LYS A 985 -3.12 43.85 -29.31
N ALA A 986 -4.37 43.70 -29.76
CA ALA A 986 -5.49 44.56 -29.36
C ALA A 986 -5.98 44.24 -27.94
N HIS A 987 -5.97 42.95 -27.56
CA HIS A 987 -6.41 42.46 -26.27
C HIS A 987 -5.31 41.59 -25.60
N PRO A 988 -4.29 42.20 -24.96
CA PRO A 988 -3.12 41.47 -24.45
C PRO A 988 -3.41 40.33 -23.46
N ASN A 989 -4.46 40.50 -22.67
CA ASN A 989 -4.83 39.62 -21.57
C ASN A 989 -6.21 38.97 -21.78
N SER A 990 -6.73 38.94 -23.01
CA SER A 990 -8.02 38.31 -23.30
C SER A 990 -7.99 37.54 -24.62
N VAL A 991 -8.74 36.45 -24.68
CA VAL A 991 -9.01 35.71 -25.92
C VAL A 991 -10.52 35.60 -26.10
N HIS A 992 -11.00 35.95 -27.28
CA HIS A 992 -12.42 36.04 -27.56
C HIS A 992 -12.85 34.96 -28.54
N LEU A 993 -14.05 34.41 -28.37
CA LEU A 993 -14.69 33.48 -29.29
C LEU A 993 -16.05 34.01 -29.75
N LEU A 994 -16.46 33.53 -30.93
CA LEU A 994 -17.78 33.74 -31.51
C LEU A 994 -18.35 32.37 -31.86
N ILE A 995 -19.40 31.96 -31.14
CA ILE A 995 -19.89 30.58 -31.17
C ILE A 995 -21.40 30.58 -31.43
N VAL A 996 -21.86 29.58 -32.16
CA VAL A 996 -23.28 29.26 -32.30
C VAL A 996 -23.57 28.01 -31.49
N ALA A 997 -24.62 28.05 -30.67
CA ALA A 997 -25.11 26.86 -29.99
C ALA A 997 -25.61 25.85 -31.03
N VAL A 998 -25.24 24.58 -30.85
CA VAL A 998 -25.65 23.50 -31.76
C VAL A 998 -26.66 22.63 -31.04
N ASP A 999 -27.88 22.62 -31.56
CA ASP A 999 -28.95 21.70 -31.18
C ASP A 999 -29.69 21.24 -32.45
N TRP A 1000 -30.19 20.01 -32.42
CA TRP A 1000 -30.98 19.43 -33.51
C TRP A 1000 -32.03 18.47 -32.99
N VAL A 1001 -33.04 18.21 -33.80
CA VAL A 1001 -34.09 17.22 -33.49
C VAL A 1001 -33.77 15.95 -34.29
N ALA A 1002 -33.55 14.84 -33.58
CA ALA A 1002 -33.37 13.53 -34.19
C ALA A 1002 -34.68 13.07 -34.87
N PRO A 1003 -34.65 12.14 -35.84
CA PRO A 1003 -35.85 11.61 -36.50
C PRO A 1003 -36.92 11.08 -35.51
N SER A 1004 -36.54 10.54 -34.35
CA SER A 1004 -37.49 10.19 -33.26
C SER A 1004 -38.22 11.36 -32.59
N GLY A 1005 -37.82 12.61 -32.88
CA GLY A 1005 -38.30 13.81 -32.21
C GLY A 1005 -37.50 14.21 -30.96
N LYS A 1006 -36.49 13.41 -30.55
CA LYS A 1006 -35.63 13.73 -29.40
C LYS A 1006 -34.70 14.89 -29.75
N THR A 1007 -34.69 15.93 -28.92
CA THR A 1007 -33.72 17.04 -29.06
C THR A 1007 -32.35 16.58 -28.60
N ARG A 1008 -31.32 16.89 -29.38
CA ARG A 1008 -29.91 16.58 -29.14
C ARG A 1008 -29.10 17.86 -29.16
N PHE A 1009 -27.98 17.85 -28.44
CA PHE A 1009 -27.13 19.01 -28.28
C PHE A 1009 -25.68 18.68 -28.67
N GLY A 1010 -24.98 19.67 -29.23
CA GLY A 1010 -23.53 19.58 -29.40
C GLY A 1010 -22.86 19.66 -28.04
N GLN A 1011 -22.09 18.63 -27.68
CA GLN A 1011 -21.46 18.46 -26.36
C GLN A 1011 -20.70 19.71 -25.89
N CYS A 1012 -19.71 20.18 -26.68
CA CYS A 1012 -18.92 21.34 -26.30
C CYS A 1012 -19.74 22.66 -26.27
N THR A 1013 -20.67 22.87 -27.21
CA THR A 1013 -21.51 24.08 -27.19
C THR A 1013 -22.50 24.07 -26.04
N ARG A 1014 -23.02 22.89 -25.67
CA ARG A 1014 -23.89 22.71 -24.51
C ARG A 1014 -23.15 23.08 -23.23
N TYR A 1015 -21.95 22.54 -23.06
CA TYR A 1015 -21.04 22.90 -21.97
C TYR A 1015 -20.81 24.42 -21.92
N LEU A 1016 -20.43 25.06 -23.03
CA LEU A 1016 -20.18 26.51 -23.04
C LEU A 1016 -21.42 27.35 -22.72
N THR A 1017 -22.62 26.89 -23.09
CA THR A 1017 -23.87 27.61 -22.78
C THR A 1017 -24.30 27.52 -21.31
N THR A 1018 -23.77 26.55 -20.55
CA THR A 1018 -24.09 26.41 -19.12
C THR A 1018 -23.12 27.17 -18.21
N LEU A 1019 -22.02 27.70 -18.75
CA LEU A 1019 -21.00 28.41 -17.99
C LEU A 1019 -21.38 29.87 -17.71
N ASN A 1020 -21.03 30.32 -16.51
CA ASN A 1020 -21.21 31.68 -16.02
C ASN A 1020 -19.90 32.46 -16.04
N VAL A 1021 -20.01 33.79 -16.01
CA VAL A 1021 -18.86 34.66 -15.78
C VAL A 1021 -18.21 34.27 -14.45
N GLY A 1022 -16.91 33.99 -14.51
CA GLY A 1022 -16.12 33.52 -13.38
C GLY A 1022 -15.75 32.04 -13.41
N ASP A 1023 -16.37 31.24 -14.27
CA ASP A 1023 -16.05 29.82 -14.40
C ASP A 1023 -14.70 29.60 -15.11
N ASN A 1024 -13.99 28.55 -14.71
CA ASN A 1024 -12.71 28.16 -15.31
C ASN A 1024 -12.94 27.17 -16.45
N VAL A 1025 -12.20 27.35 -17.55
CA VAL A 1025 -12.24 26.50 -18.73
C VAL A 1025 -10.83 26.08 -19.11
N THR A 1026 -10.65 24.79 -19.37
CA THR A 1026 -9.39 24.26 -19.91
C THR A 1026 -9.38 24.48 -21.42
N VAL A 1027 -8.32 25.11 -21.92
CA VAL A 1027 -8.15 25.44 -23.34
C VAL A 1027 -6.79 25.03 -23.87
N SER A 1028 -6.68 24.78 -25.17
CA SER A 1028 -5.42 24.57 -25.89
C SER A 1028 -5.35 25.45 -27.13
N ILE A 1029 -4.16 25.67 -27.68
CA ILE A 1029 -3.97 26.41 -28.93
C ILE A 1029 -3.64 25.45 -30.05
N LYS A 1030 -4.33 25.62 -31.18
CA LYS A 1030 -4.01 24.93 -32.42
C LYS A 1030 -3.64 25.97 -33.49
N PRO A 1031 -2.40 25.92 -34.03
CA PRO A 1031 -2.01 26.78 -35.13
C PRO A 1031 -2.92 26.60 -36.36
N SER A 1032 -3.24 27.70 -37.02
CA SER A 1032 -4.02 27.70 -38.28
C SER A 1032 -3.20 28.21 -39.46
N VAL A 1033 -3.64 27.85 -40.66
CA VAL A 1033 -3.15 28.42 -41.93
C VAL A 1033 -3.78 29.78 -42.25
N MET A 1034 -4.80 30.22 -41.49
CA MET A 1034 -5.43 31.53 -41.64
C MET A 1034 -4.59 32.67 -41.02
N THR A 1035 -3.39 32.91 -41.54
CA THR A 1035 -2.52 34.00 -41.09
C THR A 1035 -2.65 35.25 -41.95
N LEU A 1036 -2.30 36.42 -41.43
CA LEU A 1036 -2.24 37.66 -42.23
C LEU A 1036 -1.11 37.63 -43.27
N PRO A 1037 -1.20 38.40 -44.36
CA PRO A 1037 -0.12 38.54 -45.33
C PRO A 1037 1.19 38.99 -44.66
N PRO A 1038 2.36 38.56 -45.18
CA PRO A 1038 3.65 38.86 -44.57
C PRO A 1038 3.97 40.36 -44.54
N LEU A 1039 3.48 41.13 -45.52
CA LEU A 1039 3.71 42.57 -45.60
C LEU A 1039 2.46 43.38 -45.22
N PRO A 1040 2.59 44.40 -44.36
CA PRO A 1040 1.43 45.14 -43.90
C PRO A 1040 0.63 45.90 -44.97
N HIS A 1041 1.23 46.29 -46.10
CA HIS A 1041 0.55 47.01 -47.18
C HIS A 1041 -0.23 46.10 -48.15
N GLN A 1042 -0.08 44.77 -48.05
CA GLN A 1042 -0.80 43.85 -48.93
C GLN A 1042 -2.32 43.84 -48.61
N PRO A 1043 -3.19 43.84 -49.63
CA PRO A 1043 -4.63 43.75 -49.41
C PRO A 1043 -5.08 42.45 -48.76
N VAL A 1044 -6.10 42.55 -47.91
CA VAL A 1044 -6.74 41.42 -47.23
C VAL A 1044 -8.21 41.35 -47.62
N ILE A 1045 -8.61 40.28 -48.30
CA ILE A 1045 -9.98 40.07 -48.77
C ILE A 1045 -10.60 38.93 -47.96
N MET A 1046 -11.69 39.21 -47.28
CA MET A 1046 -12.29 38.33 -46.28
C MET A 1046 -13.75 38.05 -46.65
N ALA A 1047 -14.15 36.79 -46.64
CA ALA A 1047 -15.52 36.35 -46.82
C ALA A 1047 -15.99 35.58 -45.58
N GLY A 1048 -16.75 36.25 -44.71
CA GLY A 1048 -17.21 35.73 -43.42
C GLY A 1048 -18.70 35.43 -43.41
N LEU A 1049 -19.06 34.17 -43.14
CA LEU A 1049 -20.46 33.73 -43.09
C LEU A 1049 -20.88 33.39 -41.66
N GLY A 1050 -21.79 34.17 -41.09
CA GLY A 1050 -22.24 34.01 -39.71
C GLY A 1050 -21.08 34.01 -38.71
N THR A 1051 -20.91 32.91 -37.96
CA THR A 1051 -19.78 32.75 -37.01
C THR A 1051 -18.41 32.67 -37.67
N GLY A 1052 -18.34 32.43 -39.00
CA GLY A 1052 -17.11 32.57 -39.77
C GLY A 1052 -16.54 33.99 -39.81
N MET A 1053 -17.23 34.96 -39.21
CA MET A 1053 -16.72 36.31 -38.94
C MET A 1053 -15.60 36.33 -37.88
N ALA A 1054 -15.48 35.28 -37.05
CA ALA A 1054 -14.52 35.21 -35.95
C ALA A 1054 -13.08 35.59 -36.34
N PRO A 1055 -12.39 34.85 -37.25
CA PRO A 1055 -11.01 35.18 -37.60
C PRO A 1055 -10.87 36.56 -38.23
N PHE A 1056 -11.88 37.03 -38.96
CA PHE A 1056 -11.85 38.33 -39.63
C PHE A 1056 -11.99 39.50 -38.66
N ARG A 1057 -12.70 39.33 -37.55
CA ARG A 1057 -12.70 40.32 -36.46
C ARG A 1057 -11.29 40.47 -35.89
N ALA A 1058 -10.59 39.36 -35.65
CA ALA A 1058 -9.20 39.38 -35.20
C ALA A 1058 -8.27 40.08 -36.20
N PHE A 1059 -8.42 39.79 -37.50
CA PHE A 1059 -7.63 40.44 -38.58
C PHE A 1059 -7.83 41.95 -38.59
N ILE A 1060 -9.08 42.42 -38.50
CA ILE A 1060 -9.41 43.85 -38.49
C ILE A 1060 -8.81 44.52 -37.26
N GLN A 1061 -8.93 43.91 -36.07
CA GLN A 1061 -8.34 44.44 -34.85
C GLN A 1061 -6.81 44.52 -34.91
N GLU A 1062 -6.15 43.53 -35.49
CA GLU A 1062 -4.69 43.55 -35.69
C GLU A 1062 -4.27 44.69 -36.62
N ARG A 1063 -4.97 44.88 -37.74
CA ARG A 1063 -4.71 45.98 -38.68
C ARG A 1063 -5.01 47.34 -38.08
N ALA A 1064 -6.08 47.46 -37.29
CA ALA A 1064 -6.40 48.67 -36.54
C ALA A 1064 -5.26 49.02 -35.57
N TRP A 1065 -4.74 48.03 -34.85
CA TRP A 1065 -3.60 48.21 -33.95
C TRP A 1065 -2.34 48.64 -34.71
N GLN A 1066 -2.01 48.00 -35.85
CA GLN A 1066 -0.87 48.40 -36.70
C GLN A 1066 -0.99 49.85 -37.18
N LYS A 1067 -2.18 50.24 -37.69
CA LYS A 1067 -2.48 51.62 -38.11
C LYS A 1067 -2.31 52.61 -36.96
N ALA A 1068 -2.75 52.25 -35.75
CA ALA A 1068 -2.58 53.07 -34.55
C ALA A 1068 -1.11 53.21 -34.11
N GLN A 1069 -0.24 52.24 -34.43
CA GLN A 1069 1.22 52.34 -34.25
C GLN A 1069 1.93 53.13 -35.37
N GLY A 1070 1.19 53.70 -36.32
CA GLY A 1070 1.74 54.45 -37.45
C GLY A 1070 2.28 53.58 -38.58
N ILE A 1071 1.96 52.27 -38.60
CA ILE A 1071 2.30 51.37 -39.71
C ILE A 1071 1.27 51.58 -40.82
N GLU A 1072 1.75 51.79 -42.05
CA GLU A 1072 0.88 51.85 -43.23
C GLU A 1072 0.28 50.45 -43.51
N VAL A 1073 -1.06 50.38 -43.51
CA VAL A 1073 -1.80 49.13 -43.73
C VAL A 1073 -2.51 49.13 -45.07
N GLY A 1074 -2.53 47.98 -45.73
CA GLY A 1074 -3.17 47.76 -47.01
C GLY A 1074 -4.71 47.77 -46.93
N PRO A 1075 -5.39 47.84 -48.09
CA PRO A 1075 -6.85 47.80 -48.14
C PRO A 1075 -7.43 46.52 -47.51
N MET A 1076 -8.49 46.66 -46.72
CA MET A 1076 -9.25 45.52 -46.19
C MET A 1076 -10.65 45.46 -46.81
N VAL A 1077 -10.99 44.31 -47.37
CA VAL A 1077 -12.31 44.03 -47.99
C VAL A 1077 -13.01 42.96 -47.17
N LEU A 1078 -14.23 43.23 -46.72
CA LEU A 1078 -15.06 42.27 -45.99
C LEU A 1078 -16.40 42.04 -46.71
N TYR A 1079 -16.62 40.81 -47.16
CA TYR A 1079 -17.91 40.28 -47.56
C TYR A 1079 -18.54 39.53 -46.38
N PHE A 1080 -19.54 40.14 -45.74
CA PHE A 1080 -20.26 39.55 -44.62
C PHE A 1080 -21.61 39.01 -45.08
N GLY A 1081 -21.89 37.74 -44.76
CA GLY A 1081 -23.15 37.09 -45.08
C GLY A 1081 -23.87 36.52 -43.85
N SER A 1082 -25.16 36.82 -43.70
CA SER A 1082 -26.02 36.17 -42.69
C SER A 1082 -27.49 36.08 -43.14
N ARG A 1083 -28.36 35.49 -42.31
CA ARG A 1083 -29.77 35.30 -42.67
C ARG A 1083 -30.55 36.61 -42.71
N ASN A 1084 -30.44 37.39 -41.64
CA ASN A 1084 -31.22 38.61 -41.43
C ASN A 1084 -30.34 39.68 -40.79
N ARG A 1085 -30.47 40.94 -41.22
CA ARG A 1085 -29.72 42.05 -40.63
C ARG A 1085 -30.10 42.28 -39.17
N ALA A 1086 -31.40 42.32 -38.86
CA ALA A 1086 -31.88 42.63 -37.51
C ALA A 1086 -31.49 41.59 -36.45
N ASN A 1087 -31.29 40.32 -36.86
CA ASN A 1087 -31.07 39.22 -35.93
C ASN A 1087 -29.63 38.69 -35.93
N GLU A 1088 -28.92 38.75 -37.07
CA GLU A 1088 -27.60 38.12 -37.26
C GLU A 1088 -26.56 39.06 -37.90
N TYR A 1089 -26.67 40.38 -37.74
CA TYR A 1089 -25.57 41.28 -38.11
C TYR A 1089 -24.55 41.39 -36.97
N LEU A 1090 -23.77 40.33 -36.82
CA LEU A 1090 -22.80 40.15 -35.73
C LEU A 1090 -21.74 41.26 -35.77
N TYR A 1091 -21.57 41.97 -34.64
CA TYR A 1091 -20.65 43.11 -34.50
C TYR A 1091 -20.91 44.27 -35.49
N GLY A 1092 -22.14 44.46 -35.95
CA GLY A 1092 -22.48 45.47 -36.95
C GLY A 1092 -21.98 46.87 -36.62
N GLU A 1093 -22.17 47.34 -35.39
CA GLU A 1093 -21.70 48.66 -34.93
C GLU A 1093 -20.17 48.80 -35.02
N GLU A 1094 -19.42 47.76 -34.62
CA GLU A 1094 -17.95 47.73 -34.70
C GLU A 1094 -17.47 47.76 -36.16
N LEU A 1095 -18.10 46.98 -37.04
CA LEU A 1095 -17.75 46.92 -38.46
C LEU A 1095 -18.05 48.22 -39.21
N GLU A 1096 -19.19 48.84 -38.92
CA GLU A 1096 -19.56 50.14 -39.51
C GLU A 1096 -18.60 51.24 -39.05
N ALA A 1097 -18.15 51.21 -37.79
CA ALA A 1097 -17.14 52.14 -37.28
C ALA A 1097 -15.79 52.01 -38.00
N TYR A 1098 -15.29 50.77 -38.21
CA TYR A 1098 -14.04 50.56 -38.97
C TYR A 1098 -14.16 50.93 -40.44
N HIS A 1099 -15.36 50.82 -41.03
CA HIS A 1099 -15.61 51.30 -42.39
C HIS A 1099 -15.60 52.82 -42.47
N ALA A 1100 -16.21 53.50 -41.49
CA ALA A 1100 -16.19 54.96 -41.38
C ALA A 1100 -14.78 55.52 -41.15
N ASP A 1101 -13.91 54.82 -40.41
CA ASP A 1101 -12.49 55.16 -40.21
C ASP A 1101 -11.61 54.85 -41.45
N GLY A 1102 -12.18 54.23 -42.48
CA GLY A 1102 -11.49 53.88 -43.72
C GLY A 1102 -10.50 52.71 -43.59
N LEU A 1103 -10.44 52.03 -42.44
CA LEU A 1103 -9.66 50.79 -42.28
C LEU A 1103 -10.27 49.66 -43.12
N LEU A 1104 -11.57 49.42 -42.97
CA LEU A 1104 -12.33 48.57 -43.89
C LEU A 1104 -12.65 49.38 -45.14
N THR A 1105 -11.84 49.24 -46.17
CA THR A 1105 -11.99 49.98 -47.43
C THR A 1105 -13.29 49.60 -48.15
N HIS A 1106 -13.70 48.33 -48.05
CA HIS A 1106 -14.95 47.84 -48.62
C HIS A 1106 -15.67 46.94 -47.61
N LEU A 1107 -16.89 47.33 -47.23
CA LEU A 1107 -17.80 46.51 -46.43
C LEU A 1107 -19.02 46.14 -47.29
N ARG A 1108 -19.19 44.84 -47.57
CA ARG A 1108 -20.27 44.31 -48.40
C ARG A 1108 -21.13 43.36 -47.59
N LEU A 1109 -22.38 43.74 -47.41
CA LEU A 1109 -23.33 43.03 -46.57
C LEU A 1109 -24.34 42.26 -47.45
N ALA A 1110 -24.53 40.98 -47.16
CA ALA A 1110 -25.50 40.13 -47.83
C ALA A 1110 -26.41 39.45 -46.81
N PHE A 1111 -27.72 39.76 -46.87
CA PHE A 1111 -28.73 39.18 -46.00
C PHE A 1111 -29.72 38.36 -46.83
N SER A 1112 -29.79 37.05 -46.59
CA SER A 1112 -30.50 36.14 -47.50
C SER A 1112 -32.02 36.10 -47.30
N ARG A 1113 -32.55 36.63 -46.18
CA ARG A 1113 -33.96 36.53 -45.77
C ARG A 1113 -34.67 37.87 -45.55
N ASP A 1114 -34.00 39.00 -45.78
CA ASP A 1114 -34.60 40.34 -45.56
C ASP A 1114 -35.46 40.81 -46.75
N GLN A 1115 -35.36 40.13 -47.89
CA GLN A 1115 -36.11 40.43 -49.12
C GLN A 1115 -36.53 39.13 -49.85
N LYS A 1116 -37.40 39.26 -50.87
CA LYS A 1116 -37.97 38.12 -51.61
C LYS A 1116 -36.92 37.31 -52.38
N GLU A 1117 -35.96 37.99 -53.01
CA GLU A 1117 -34.85 37.35 -53.72
C GLU A 1117 -33.65 37.14 -52.79
N LYS A 1118 -33.07 35.94 -52.82
CA LYS A 1118 -31.96 35.59 -51.92
C LYS A 1118 -30.68 36.30 -52.36
N VAL A 1119 -30.14 37.16 -51.50
CA VAL A 1119 -28.85 37.83 -51.73
C VAL A 1119 -27.77 37.13 -50.89
N TYR A 1120 -26.74 36.64 -51.55
CA TYR A 1120 -25.59 35.97 -50.94
C TYR A 1120 -24.28 36.71 -51.25
N ILE A 1121 -23.20 36.35 -50.57
CA ILE A 1121 -21.91 37.03 -50.70
C ILE A 1121 -21.33 36.96 -52.13
N GLN A 1122 -21.53 35.85 -52.85
CA GLN A 1122 -21.06 35.71 -54.23
C GLN A 1122 -21.72 36.72 -55.17
N HIS A 1123 -22.97 37.13 -54.91
CA HIS A 1123 -23.62 38.17 -55.70
C HIS A 1123 -22.92 39.52 -55.51
N LYS A 1124 -22.51 39.83 -54.27
CA LYS A 1124 -21.73 41.04 -53.96
C LYS A 1124 -20.30 40.97 -54.50
N MET A 1125 -19.70 39.80 -54.51
CA MET A 1125 -18.39 39.58 -55.13
C MET A 1125 -18.45 39.78 -56.65
N ASN A 1126 -19.50 39.31 -57.32
CA ASN A 1126 -19.72 39.53 -58.75
C ASN A 1126 -19.90 41.03 -59.07
N GLU A 1127 -20.62 41.79 -58.24
CA GLU A 1127 -20.73 43.25 -58.36
C GLU A 1127 -19.35 43.94 -58.25
N ASP A 1128 -18.44 43.37 -57.47
CA ASP A 1128 -17.10 43.92 -57.19
C ASP A 1128 -15.96 43.23 -57.98
N GLY A 1129 -16.26 42.51 -59.08
CA GLY A 1129 -15.28 41.72 -59.81
C GLY A 1129 -13.99 42.47 -60.17
N ALA A 1130 -14.08 43.74 -60.60
CA ALA A 1130 -12.90 44.56 -60.89
C ALA A 1130 -12.02 44.85 -59.66
N VAL A 1131 -12.63 44.97 -58.47
CA VAL A 1131 -11.93 45.19 -57.20
C VAL A 1131 -11.20 43.92 -56.78
N LEU A 1132 -11.88 42.76 -56.87
CA LEU A 1132 -11.29 41.46 -56.58
C LEU A 1132 -10.09 41.17 -57.48
N HIS A 1133 -10.24 41.34 -58.78
CA HIS A 1133 -9.16 41.20 -59.75
C HIS A 1133 -7.96 42.08 -59.40
N LYS A 1134 -8.20 43.38 -59.17
CA LYS A 1134 -7.15 44.35 -58.84
C LYS A 1134 -6.37 43.93 -57.59
N TYR A 1135 -7.05 43.65 -56.48
CA TYR A 1135 -6.38 43.37 -55.21
C TYR A 1135 -5.72 41.98 -55.16
N MET A 1136 -6.26 40.99 -55.87
CA MET A 1136 -5.70 39.63 -55.88
C MET A 1136 -4.55 39.47 -56.87
N LEU A 1137 -4.63 40.05 -58.08
CA LEU A 1137 -3.71 39.73 -59.16
C LEU A 1137 -2.70 40.83 -59.53
N SER A 1138 -2.85 42.06 -59.03
CA SER A 1138 -1.86 43.10 -59.31
C SER A 1138 -0.50 42.73 -58.69
N PRO A 1139 0.60 42.65 -59.46
CA PRO A 1139 1.92 42.25 -58.96
C PRO A 1139 2.45 43.14 -57.83
N GLU A 1140 2.04 44.41 -57.81
CA GLU A 1140 2.43 45.38 -56.78
C GLU A 1140 1.69 45.21 -55.45
N LEU A 1141 0.43 44.72 -55.50
CA LEU A 1141 -0.43 44.63 -54.33
C LEU A 1141 -0.42 43.23 -53.71
N ASN A 1142 -0.37 42.20 -54.55
CA ASN A 1142 -0.14 40.81 -54.15
C ASN A 1142 -1.03 40.36 -52.97
N GLY A 1143 -2.34 40.65 -53.03
CA GLY A 1143 -3.27 40.43 -51.91
C GLY A 1143 -3.60 38.96 -51.65
N HIS A 1144 -4.23 38.72 -50.50
CA HIS A 1144 -4.67 37.40 -50.03
C HIS A 1144 -6.19 37.36 -49.86
N PHE A 1145 -6.79 36.21 -50.17
CA PHE A 1145 -8.21 35.92 -50.05
C PHE A 1145 -8.46 34.82 -49.02
N TYR A 1146 -9.44 35.07 -48.15
CA TYR A 1146 -9.83 34.17 -47.06
C TYR A 1146 -11.35 33.94 -47.07
N LEU A 1147 -11.78 32.69 -46.91
CA LEU A 1147 -13.19 32.32 -46.68
C LEU A 1147 -13.32 31.51 -45.41
N CYS A 1148 -14.20 31.94 -44.51
CA CYS A 1148 -14.55 31.18 -43.30
C CYS A 1148 -16.08 31.05 -43.19
N GLY A 1149 -16.57 29.82 -43.05
CA GLY A 1149 -18.01 29.54 -43.04
C GLY A 1149 -18.39 28.09 -43.37
N PRO A 1150 -19.67 27.81 -43.65
CA PRO A 1150 -20.09 26.48 -44.07
C PRO A 1150 -19.51 26.08 -45.43
N THR A 1151 -19.48 24.79 -45.74
CA THR A 1151 -18.92 24.24 -47.01
C THR A 1151 -19.72 24.56 -48.28
N TRP A 1152 -21.05 24.67 -48.20
CA TRP A 1152 -21.93 24.78 -49.38
C TRP A 1152 -21.69 26.00 -50.32
N PRO A 1153 -21.28 27.20 -49.87
CA PRO A 1153 -21.05 28.36 -50.74
C PRO A 1153 -19.60 28.43 -51.28
N ALA A 1154 -18.71 27.50 -50.89
CA ALA A 1154 -17.31 27.56 -51.29
C ALA A 1154 -17.12 27.46 -52.82
N GLY A 1155 -17.96 26.65 -53.49
CA GLY A 1155 -17.99 26.57 -54.95
C GLY A 1155 -18.40 27.90 -55.58
N ASP A 1156 -19.52 28.47 -55.14
CA ASP A 1156 -20.05 29.74 -55.67
C ASP A 1156 -19.08 30.91 -55.48
N VAL A 1157 -18.36 30.95 -54.35
CA VAL A 1157 -17.33 31.95 -54.06
C VAL A 1157 -16.13 31.77 -55.00
N LYS A 1158 -15.71 30.52 -55.24
CA LYS A 1158 -14.65 30.23 -56.22
C LYS A 1158 -15.07 30.68 -57.62
N ASP A 1159 -16.32 30.42 -58.02
CA ASP A 1159 -16.84 30.79 -59.33
C ASP A 1159 -16.87 32.32 -59.50
N ALA A 1160 -17.24 33.07 -58.46
CA ALA A 1160 -17.18 34.53 -58.48
C ALA A 1160 -15.75 35.07 -58.66
N ILE A 1161 -14.75 34.44 -58.04
CA ILE A 1161 -13.34 34.80 -58.22
C ILE A 1161 -12.87 34.44 -59.63
N VAL A 1162 -13.17 33.24 -60.11
CA VAL A 1162 -12.84 32.81 -61.48
C VAL A 1162 -13.41 33.78 -62.51
N GLN A 1163 -14.67 34.18 -62.34
CA GLN A 1163 -15.31 35.17 -63.20
C GLN A 1163 -14.59 36.52 -63.14
N SER A 1164 -14.19 36.98 -61.95
CA SER A 1164 -13.42 38.23 -61.80
C SER A 1164 -12.07 38.20 -62.54
N ILE A 1165 -11.41 37.04 -62.59
CA ILE A 1165 -10.14 36.85 -63.30
C ILE A 1165 -10.37 36.82 -64.82
N MET A 1166 -11.41 36.12 -65.26
CA MET A 1166 -11.79 36.07 -66.67
C MET A 1166 -12.11 37.46 -67.22
N ASP A 1167 -12.88 38.26 -66.48
CA ASP A 1167 -13.28 39.61 -66.90
C ASP A 1167 -12.11 40.61 -66.84
N GLY A 1168 -11.18 40.43 -65.90
CA GLY A 1168 -10.03 41.31 -65.71
C GLY A 1168 -8.85 41.06 -66.67
N GLU A 1169 -8.55 39.79 -66.98
CA GLU A 1169 -7.46 39.41 -67.90
C GLU A 1169 -7.93 39.05 -69.31
N GLY A 1170 -9.24 38.89 -69.54
CA GLY A 1170 -9.79 38.47 -70.83
C GLY A 1170 -9.44 37.02 -71.20
N CYS A 1171 -9.29 36.14 -70.22
CA CYS A 1171 -8.83 34.76 -70.39
C CYS A 1171 -9.96 33.72 -70.32
N ALA A 1172 -9.68 32.48 -70.76
CA ALA A 1172 -10.64 31.38 -70.67
C ALA A 1172 -10.74 30.82 -69.24
N ALA A 1173 -11.89 30.23 -68.89
CA ALA A 1173 -12.15 29.70 -67.55
C ALA A 1173 -11.12 28.68 -67.03
N ILE A 1174 -10.46 27.94 -67.93
CA ILE A 1174 -9.40 26.98 -67.58
C ILE A 1174 -8.15 27.70 -67.04
N ASP A 1175 -7.76 28.80 -67.66
CA ASP A 1175 -6.58 29.57 -67.25
C ASP A 1175 -6.86 30.37 -65.97
N ALA A 1176 -8.07 30.91 -65.81
CA ALA A 1176 -8.53 31.51 -64.56
C ALA A 1176 -8.54 30.49 -63.40
N ASN A 1177 -9.00 29.25 -63.62
CA ASN A 1177 -8.93 28.19 -62.61
C ASN A 1177 -7.49 27.78 -62.28
N ARG A 1178 -6.58 27.75 -63.27
CA ARG A 1178 -5.15 27.49 -63.02
C ARG A 1178 -4.56 28.56 -62.11
N THR A 1179 -4.93 29.82 -62.32
CA THR A 1179 -4.50 30.96 -61.50
C THR A 1179 -5.00 30.83 -60.06
N VAL A 1180 -6.27 30.45 -59.84
CA VAL A 1180 -6.79 30.20 -58.48
C VAL A 1180 -6.07 29.04 -57.79
N ASN A 1181 -5.72 27.96 -58.52
CA ASN A 1181 -4.94 26.86 -57.97
C ASN A 1181 -3.51 27.30 -57.61
N MET A 1182 -2.87 28.14 -58.42
CA MET A 1182 -1.57 28.74 -58.12
C MET A 1182 -1.64 29.59 -56.84
N LEU A 1183 -2.67 30.45 -56.71
CA LEU A 1183 -2.89 31.22 -55.47
C LEU A 1183 -3.10 30.33 -54.25
N LYS A 1184 -3.69 29.13 -54.42
CA LYS A 1184 -3.84 28.16 -53.35
C LYS A 1184 -2.50 27.52 -52.97
N GLU A 1185 -1.66 27.19 -53.95
CA GLU A 1185 -0.30 26.68 -53.73
C GLU A 1185 0.62 27.73 -53.08
N GLU A 1186 0.41 29.01 -53.39
CA GLU A 1186 1.09 30.16 -52.77
C GLU A 1186 0.53 30.54 -51.38
N GLU A 1187 -0.45 29.81 -50.86
CA GLU A 1187 -1.15 30.10 -49.59
C GLU A 1187 -1.83 31.49 -49.54
N ARG A 1188 -2.19 32.02 -50.71
CA ARG A 1188 -2.90 33.30 -50.89
C ARG A 1188 -4.40 33.15 -51.09
N TYR A 1189 -4.88 31.93 -51.29
CA TYR A 1189 -6.29 31.56 -51.31
C TYR A 1189 -6.57 30.51 -50.24
N VAL A 1190 -7.02 30.96 -49.06
CA VAL A 1190 -7.16 30.13 -47.86
C VAL A 1190 -8.63 29.95 -47.50
N LEU A 1191 -9.06 28.69 -47.34
CA LEU A 1191 -10.44 28.34 -47.01
C LEU A 1191 -10.46 27.54 -45.69
N GLU A 1192 -11.23 28.01 -44.71
CA GLU A 1192 -11.53 27.29 -43.48
C GLU A 1192 -13.04 27.08 -43.39
N VAL A 1193 -13.51 25.99 -43.99
CA VAL A 1193 -14.92 25.66 -44.09
C VAL A 1193 -15.30 24.45 -43.26
N TYR A 1194 -16.47 24.49 -42.63
CA TYR A 1194 -16.95 23.49 -41.67
C TYR A 1194 -18.31 22.88 -42.02
#